data_AF-A0A1Y0HUW3-F1
#
_entry.id   AF-A0A1Y0HUW3-F1
#
_cell.length_a   1.000
_cell.length_b   1.000
_cell.length_c   1.000
_cell.angle_alpha   90.00
_cell.angle_beta   90.00
_cell.angle_gamma   90.00
#
_symmetry.space_group_name_H-M   'P 1'
#
loop_
_entity.id
_entity.type
_entity.pdbx_description
1 polymer ?
#
loop_
_entity_poly.entity_id
_entity_poly.type
_entity_poly.pdbx_seq_one_letter_code
_entity_poly.pdbx_strand_id
1 'polypeptide(L)'
;MLGVVLPVLLALQLFLAFDEAEGAGAEFQVVAQQITADGRLSATDLAPVLQETAVEFGADIGMVAFDMTDPTHRKHVFAIAGRDDGEVAERLAGGYRHFSPQIEEDYRPFADVGDVDPRGYYLVWGDRADADTFLAAMGRLGITGEVAPYPGRVGDLATDGAAFLGPVTGTAAAVSLLALVVMIGGGVVMSAQSYGVQRLQGRSFGVALRRDLAEASRLLALTAGVVALLGGGVLWFYNRGARAGELLVVVLAAVVVFLGVIVVTHLGAAGLAFRVPILAAVKGQFSAGWALAGILGVRVVGVLLAAGVAFTTVQTAMQVADRSAEQERWATAADAVYVRLSGQMGGDDPELESRYGAMAHDAVDRDDAVLVDDVTADLSTAGDPGRGSPRQTRSLPCPVLLVSDTYLDRQQVLDRSGARVSAVADDAVTVLAPPGCQESAREGAAYVAMGGDPDSTPVVTQEVAAGQDQFVYGTLDDVRGAALLRDAVLVVLPSGLDVVPEPFWGGYLTTGNIVFDDAASAERYVAEYDVGSIVNGIWSARQHSAAQYAEVVSNLRISLLSLAVAVVVMIVTAVSVSAVHVRRSAQLVYVRHITGWPAWYSHRLVLVLELFLAALVIGAGAVLGQQGARFQAAVFAGQAAQWRLGIAVAVAVLAVCSVLLGLRWATARLIATRSADS
;
A
#
# COMPACT_ATOMS: atom_id res chain seq x y z
N MET A 1 11.34 12.83 -25.49
CA MET A 1 11.55 13.16 -24.06
C MET A 1 10.64 12.33 -23.16
N LEU A 2 9.32 12.55 -23.14
CA LEU A 2 8.39 11.84 -22.23
C LEU A 2 8.36 10.32 -22.41
N GLY A 3 8.51 9.84 -23.64
CA GLY A 3 8.65 8.40 -23.94
C GLY A 3 9.92 7.73 -23.42
N VAL A 4 10.81 8.46 -22.73
CA VAL A 4 11.99 7.92 -22.04
C VAL A 4 11.89 8.20 -20.54
N VAL A 5 11.51 9.41 -20.16
CA VAL A 5 11.45 9.79 -18.73
C VAL A 5 10.38 9.01 -17.96
N LEU A 6 9.16 8.90 -18.51
CA LEU A 6 8.07 8.15 -17.86
C LEU A 6 8.38 6.66 -17.68
N PRO A 7 8.83 5.91 -18.71
CA PRO A 7 9.17 4.50 -18.50
C PRO A 7 10.35 4.30 -17.56
N VAL A 8 11.33 5.22 -17.51
CA VAL A 8 12.44 5.15 -16.54
C VAL A 8 11.93 5.30 -15.11
N LEU A 9 11.03 6.26 -14.84
CA LEU A 9 10.44 6.45 -13.51
C LEU A 9 9.56 5.27 -13.09
N LEU A 10 8.76 4.73 -14.02
CA LEU A 10 7.92 3.55 -13.77
C LEU A 10 8.77 2.30 -13.52
N ALA A 11 9.84 2.10 -14.31
CA ALA A 11 10.77 1.00 -14.12
C ALA A 11 11.48 1.10 -12.77
N LEU A 12 11.92 2.31 -12.37
CA LEU A 12 12.51 2.54 -11.05
C LEU A 12 11.53 2.21 -9.93
N GLN A 13 10.27 2.62 -10.06
CA GLN A 13 9.23 2.33 -9.08
C GLN A 13 8.97 0.82 -8.96
N LEU A 14 8.82 0.13 -10.09
CA LEU A 14 8.59 -1.32 -10.12
C LEU A 14 9.79 -2.08 -9.54
N PHE A 15 11.00 -1.64 -9.90
CA PHE A 15 12.23 -2.25 -9.41
C PHE A 15 12.42 -2.03 -7.92
N LEU A 16 12.06 -0.87 -7.38
CA LEU A 16 12.09 -0.63 -5.93
C LEU A 16 11.09 -1.52 -5.20
N ALA A 17 9.84 -1.62 -5.68
CA ALA A 17 8.85 -2.50 -5.06
C ALA A 17 9.30 -3.97 -5.05
N PHE A 18 10.01 -4.40 -6.10
CA PHE A 18 10.60 -5.72 -6.20
C PHE A 18 11.85 -5.89 -5.31
N ASP A 19 12.75 -4.90 -5.26
CA ASP A 19 13.99 -4.96 -4.48
C ASP A 19 13.75 -4.93 -2.97
N GLU A 20 12.65 -4.31 -2.52
CA GLU A 20 12.25 -4.29 -1.11
C GLU A 20 11.61 -5.62 -0.65
N ALA A 21 11.24 -6.52 -1.58
CA ALA A 21 10.78 -7.87 -1.25
C ALA A 21 11.94 -8.73 -0.73
N GLU A 22 11.65 -9.62 0.22
CA GLU A 22 12.68 -10.46 0.84
C GLU A 22 13.13 -11.63 -0.05
N GLY A 23 14.34 -12.11 0.21
CA GLY A 23 14.83 -13.33 -0.42
C GLY A 23 14.84 -13.27 -1.95
N ALA A 24 15.33 -12.15 -2.48
CA ALA A 24 15.52 -11.96 -3.91
C ALA A 24 16.15 -13.20 -4.56
N GLY A 25 15.65 -13.63 -5.71
CA GLY A 25 16.07 -14.84 -6.41
C GLY A 25 15.24 -16.08 -6.09
N ALA A 26 14.49 -16.12 -4.97
CA ALA A 26 13.64 -17.25 -4.63
C ALA A 26 12.48 -17.37 -5.64
N GLU A 27 12.12 -18.60 -6.01
CA GLU A 27 11.07 -18.85 -7.01
C GLU A 27 9.80 -19.43 -6.39
N PHE A 28 9.93 -20.08 -5.24
CA PHE A 28 8.84 -20.71 -4.53
C PHE A 28 8.92 -20.40 -3.04
N GLN A 29 7.76 -20.39 -2.41
CA GLN A 29 7.62 -20.37 -0.96
C GLN A 29 6.92 -21.65 -0.51
N VAL A 30 7.37 -22.20 0.61
CA VAL A 30 6.72 -23.29 1.33
C VAL A 30 6.12 -22.71 2.60
N VAL A 31 4.80 -22.82 2.72
CA VAL A 31 4.05 -22.36 3.89
C VAL A 31 3.88 -23.56 4.81
N ALA A 32 4.67 -23.64 5.87
CA ALA A 32 4.54 -24.66 6.91
C ALA A 32 3.41 -24.25 7.87
N GLN A 33 2.34 -25.03 7.91
CA GLN A 33 1.08 -24.65 8.59
C GLN A 33 0.82 -25.47 9.85
N GLN A 34 0.99 -26.79 9.82
CA GLN A 34 0.61 -27.67 10.94
C GLN A 34 1.76 -28.58 11.36
N ILE A 35 1.85 -28.87 12.66
CA ILE A 35 2.73 -29.90 13.23
C ILE A 35 1.82 -31.02 13.75
N THR A 36 1.92 -32.20 13.13
CA THR A 36 1.14 -33.40 13.47
C THR A 36 1.83 -34.29 14.50
N ALA A 37 3.06 -33.96 14.89
CA ALA A 37 3.80 -34.70 15.92
C ALA A 37 3.55 -34.08 17.30
N ASP A 38 3.26 -34.92 18.30
CA ASP A 38 3.03 -34.55 19.72
C ASP A 38 4.28 -33.98 20.44
N GLY A 39 5.33 -33.62 19.68
CA GLY A 39 6.64 -33.25 20.19
C GLY A 39 7.02 -31.81 19.87
N ARG A 40 7.71 -31.15 20.82
CA ARG A 40 8.37 -29.86 20.65
C ARG A 40 9.43 -29.98 19.54
N LEU A 41 9.14 -29.50 18.34
CA LEU A 41 10.16 -29.32 17.30
C LEU A 41 10.74 -27.92 17.46
N SER A 42 11.98 -27.84 17.92
CA SER A 42 12.72 -26.58 17.91
C SER A 42 13.40 -26.37 16.55
N ALA A 43 13.76 -25.12 16.21
CA ALA A 43 14.55 -24.88 15.02
C ALA A 43 15.94 -25.55 15.06
N THR A 44 16.44 -25.86 16.26
CA THR A 44 17.69 -26.63 16.47
C THR A 44 17.54 -28.09 16.02
N ASP A 45 16.36 -28.68 16.18
CA ASP A 45 16.04 -30.02 15.68
C ASP A 45 15.78 -30.02 14.16
N LEU A 46 15.30 -28.87 13.65
CA LEU A 46 14.97 -28.68 12.25
C LEU A 46 16.23 -28.46 11.38
N ALA A 47 17.18 -27.67 11.85
CA ALA A 47 18.37 -27.26 11.08
C ALA A 47 19.15 -28.42 10.45
N PRO A 48 19.44 -29.56 11.13
CA PRO A 48 20.16 -30.68 10.52
C PRO A 48 19.39 -31.34 9.38
N VAL A 49 18.06 -31.47 9.52
CA VAL A 49 17.20 -32.11 8.52
C VAL A 49 17.05 -31.21 7.30
N LEU A 50 16.92 -29.91 7.52
CA LEU A 50 16.92 -28.92 6.45
C LEU A 50 18.27 -28.88 5.73
N GLN A 51 19.38 -28.95 6.46
CA GLN A 51 20.73 -28.99 5.89
C GLN A 51 20.94 -30.23 5.02
N GLU A 52 20.52 -31.41 5.49
CA GLU A 52 20.60 -32.64 4.71
C GLU A 52 19.74 -32.54 3.44
N THR A 53 18.51 -32.04 3.57
CA THR A 53 17.58 -31.86 2.45
C THR A 53 18.14 -30.87 1.42
N ALA A 54 18.60 -29.70 1.85
CA ALA A 54 19.17 -28.68 0.97
C ALA A 54 20.37 -29.22 0.17
N VAL A 55 21.27 -29.96 0.83
CA VAL A 55 22.48 -30.52 0.20
C VAL A 55 22.16 -31.70 -0.72
N GLU A 56 21.22 -32.57 -0.34
CA GLU A 56 20.81 -33.72 -1.16
C GLU A 56 20.19 -33.27 -2.49
N PHE A 57 19.36 -32.23 -2.46
CA PHE A 57 18.63 -31.74 -3.63
C PHE A 57 19.32 -30.56 -4.33
N GLY A 58 20.34 -29.97 -3.71
CA GLY A 58 21.07 -28.82 -4.27
C GLY A 58 20.24 -27.54 -4.34
N ALA A 59 19.19 -27.43 -3.50
CA ALA A 59 18.30 -26.28 -3.42
C ALA A 59 18.60 -25.46 -2.16
N ASP A 60 18.67 -24.14 -2.31
CA ASP A 60 18.88 -23.28 -1.15
C ASP A 60 17.53 -22.97 -0.49
N ILE A 61 17.50 -22.95 0.84
CA ILE A 61 16.29 -22.77 1.65
C ILE A 61 16.54 -21.65 2.65
N GLY A 62 15.55 -20.82 2.95
CA GLY A 62 15.70 -19.78 3.95
C GLY A 62 14.40 -19.33 4.59
N MET A 63 14.52 -18.77 5.78
CA MET A 63 13.43 -18.20 6.57
C MET A 63 13.71 -16.72 6.80
N VAL A 64 12.71 -15.89 6.56
CA VAL A 64 12.79 -14.45 6.74
C VAL A 64 12.38 -14.07 8.15
N ALA A 65 13.17 -13.23 8.80
CA ALA A 65 12.87 -12.62 10.08
C ALA A 65 13.21 -11.13 10.06
N PHE A 66 12.27 -10.28 10.47
CA PHE A 66 12.52 -8.84 10.60
C PHE A 66 13.33 -8.52 11.86
N ASP A 67 14.22 -7.53 11.77
CA ASP A 67 14.90 -7.00 12.96
C ASP A 67 13.89 -6.28 13.86
N MET A 68 13.86 -6.63 15.14
CA MET A 68 12.89 -6.06 16.08
C MET A 68 13.22 -4.62 16.50
N THR A 69 14.46 -4.16 16.28
CA THR A 69 14.92 -2.82 16.65
C THR A 69 14.94 -1.86 15.45
N ASP A 70 15.18 -2.39 14.25
CA ASP A 70 15.14 -1.61 13.01
C ASP A 70 14.49 -2.39 11.86
N PRO A 71 13.17 -2.68 11.95
CA PRO A 71 12.49 -3.53 10.96
C PRO A 71 12.41 -2.92 9.57
N THR A 72 12.55 -1.59 9.48
CA THR A 72 12.47 -0.84 8.21
C THR A 72 13.78 -0.85 7.41
N HIS A 73 14.92 -1.02 8.11
CA HIS A 73 16.24 -0.96 7.48
C HIS A 73 17.00 -2.27 7.62
N ARG A 74 16.63 -3.18 8.54
CA ARG A 74 17.34 -4.44 8.77
C ARG A 74 16.41 -5.63 8.69
N LYS A 75 16.81 -6.60 7.88
CA LYS A 75 16.15 -7.90 7.71
C LYS A 75 17.17 -9.00 7.88
N HIS A 76 16.75 -10.12 8.45
CA HIS A 76 17.58 -11.31 8.62
C HIS A 76 16.99 -12.43 7.76
N VAL A 77 17.81 -13.04 6.92
CA VAL A 77 17.46 -14.26 6.19
C VAL A 77 18.29 -15.39 6.75
N PHE A 78 17.64 -16.26 7.52
CA PHE A 78 18.25 -17.46 8.07
C PHE A 78 18.21 -18.53 6.98
N ALA A 79 19.36 -18.83 6.40
CA ALA A 79 19.44 -19.60 5.17
C ALA A 79 20.37 -20.81 5.28
N ILE A 80 20.11 -21.77 4.40
CA ILE A 80 20.88 -22.98 4.17
C ILE A 80 21.21 -23.01 2.69
N ALA A 81 22.50 -23.00 2.38
CA ALA A 81 22.96 -23.25 1.03
C ALA A 81 22.94 -24.76 0.75
N GLY A 82 22.21 -25.15 -0.30
CA GLY A 82 22.25 -26.50 -0.86
C GLY A 82 23.46 -26.73 -1.76
N ARG A 83 24.06 -25.66 -2.29
CA ARG A 83 25.29 -25.71 -3.09
C ARG A 83 26.30 -24.66 -2.64
N ASP A 84 27.57 -25.06 -2.55
CA ASP A 84 28.68 -24.17 -2.16
C ASP A 84 28.92 -23.03 -3.17
N ASP A 85 28.47 -23.19 -4.42
CA ASP A 85 28.53 -22.19 -5.49
C ASP A 85 27.15 -21.57 -5.81
N GLY A 86 26.18 -21.76 -4.91
CA GLY A 86 24.82 -21.23 -5.01
C GLY A 86 24.72 -19.75 -4.68
N GLU A 87 23.59 -19.14 -5.05
CA GLU A 87 23.31 -17.73 -4.78
C GLU A 87 23.24 -17.45 -3.28
N VAL A 88 22.65 -18.35 -2.50
CA VAL A 88 22.60 -18.22 -1.04
C VAL A 88 23.96 -18.42 -0.40
N ALA A 89 24.82 -19.31 -0.93
CA ALA A 89 26.19 -19.47 -0.43
C ALA A 89 27.03 -18.20 -0.61
N GLU A 90 26.92 -17.54 -1.77
CA GLU A 90 27.60 -16.27 -2.02
C GLU A 90 27.10 -15.18 -1.06
N ARG A 91 25.79 -15.13 -0.79
CA ARG A 91 25.18 -14.15 0.14
C ARG A 91 25.53 -14.42 1.59
N LEU A 92 25.61 -15.68 2.03
CA LEU A 92 26.10 -16.04 3.36
C LEU A 92 27.57 -15.60 3.56
N ALA A 93 28.39 -15.63 2.50
CA ALA A 93 29.80 -15.23 2.56
C ALA A 93 30.02 -13.71 2.41
N GLY A 94 29.26 -13.05 1.54
CA GLY A 94 29.50 -11.67 1.09
C GLY A 94 28.39 -10.67 1.41
N GLY A 95 27.27 -11.12 1.98
CA GLY A 95 26.06 -10.34 2.21
C GLY A 95 25.26 -10.06 0.93
N TYR A 96 24.10 -9.45 1.08
CA TYR A 96 23.26 -9.00 -0.03
C TYR A 96 23.21 -7.47 -0.09
N ARG A 97 23.33 -6.89 -1.29
CA ARG A 97 23.26 -5.44 -1.50
C ARG A 97 21.99 -5.06 -2.24
N HIS A 98 21.01 -4.59 -1.48
CA HIS A 98 19.80 -4.00 -2.03
C HIS A 98 20.10 -2.80 -2.92
N PHE A 99 19.18 -2.51 -3.83
CA PHE A 99 19.14 -1.27 -4.57
C PHE A 99 18.90 -0.09 -3.64
N SER A 100 18.02 -0.24 -2.64
CA SER A 100 17.84 0.73 -1.58
C SER A 100 19.00 0.64 -0.57
N PRO A 101 19.85 1.67 -0.42
CA PRO A 101 20.95 1.67 0.54
C PRO A 101 20.46 1.74 2.00
N GLN A 102 19.16 1.97 2.19
CA GLN A 102 18.50 1.98 3.48
C GLN A 102 18.15 0.57 3.96
N ILE A 103 18.27 -0.47 3.13
CA ILE A 103 17.93 -1.83 3.51
C ILE A 103 19.21 -2.66 3.56
N GLU A 104 19.48 -3.20 4.74
CA GLU A 104 20.51 -4.19 5.04
C GLU A 104 19.79 -5.54 5.24
N GLU A 105 20.11 -6.52 4.39
CA GLU A 105 19.62 -7.89 4.53
C GLU A 105 20.80 -8.79 4.88
N ASP A 106 20.79 -9.25 6.14
CA ASP A 106 21.82 -10.09 6.72
C ASP A 106 21.46 -11.55 6.47
N TYR A 107 22.26 -12.22 5.64
CA TYR A 107 22.19 -13.66 5.48
C TYR A 107 22.94 -14.34 6.61
N ARG A 108 22.23 -15.16 7.40
CA ARG A 108 22.80 -15.90 8.53
C ARG A 108 22.57 -17.39 8.35
N PRO A 109 23.48 -18.25 8.86
CA PRO A 109 23.21 -19.68 8.93
C PRO A 109 21.90 -19.95 9.65
N PHE A 110 21.11 -20.90 9.14
CA PHE A 110 19.82 -21.25 9.74
C PHE A 110 19.92 -21.69 11.21
N ALA A 111 21.06 -22.26 11.62
CA ALA A 111 21.32 -22.63 13.01
C ALA A 111 21.27 -21.44 13.99
N ASP A 112 21.41 -20.20 13.50
CA ASP A 112 21.40 -18.99 14.33
C ASP A 112 19.99 -18.44 14.59
N VAL A 113 18.94 -19.07 14.04
CA VAL A 113 17.55 -18.59 14.15
C VAL A 113 17.03 -18.62 15.59
N GLY A 114 17.57 -19.51 16.44
CA GLY A 114 17.16 -19.65 17.85
C GLY A 114 15.89 -20.50 18.05
N ASP A 115 15.22 -20.35 19.19
CA ASP A 115 13.95 -21.04 19.50
C ASP A 115 12.76 -20.35 18.82
N VAL A 116 12.76 -20.33 17.49
CA VAL A 116 11.63 -19.84 16.69
C VAL A 116 10.75 -21.03 16.30
N ASP A 117 9.43 -20.80 16.30
CA ASP A 117 8.45 -21.77 15.83
C ASP A 117 8.78 -22.22 14.39
N PRO A 118 8.87 -23.54 14.11
CA PRO A 118 9.20 -24.04 12.78
C PRO A 118 8.07 -23.84 11.76
N ARG A 119 6.88 -23.37 12.18
CA ARG A 119 5.79 -22.99 11.27
C ARG A 119 6.02 -21.58 10.73
N GLY A 120 5.69 -21.35 9.46
CA GLY A 120 5.93 -20.07 8.81
C GLY A 120 6.24 -20.18 7.32
N TYR A 121 6.80 -19.11 6.79
CA TYR A 121 7.14 -18.98 5.37
C TYR A 121 8.62 -19.29 5.16
N TYR A 122 8.88 -20.30 4.33
CA TYR A 122 10.21 -20.67 3.88
C TYR A 122 10.36 -20.33 2.41
N LEU A 123 11.42 -19.64 2.05
CA LEU A 123 11.79 -19.33 0.67
C LEU A 123 12.68 -20.44 0.12
N VAL A 124 12.43 -20.83 -1.12
CA VAL A 124 13.19 -21.86 -1.83
C VAL A 124 13.77 -21.24 -3.10
N TRP A 125 15.10 -21.28 -3.21
CA TRP A 125 15.86 -20.93 -4.42
C TRP A 125 16.11 -22.22 -5.22
N GLY A 126 15.07 -22.61 -5.95
CA GLY A 126 15.04 -23.84 -6.73
C GLY A 126 13.76 -23.89 -7.56
N ASP A 127 13.55 -24.97 -8.29
CA ASP A 127 12.32 -25.15 -9.05
C ASP A 127 11.17 -25.67 -8.16
N ARG A 128 10.00 -25.90 -8.77
CA ARG A 128 8.84 -26.41 -8.03
C ARG A 128 9.09 -27.79 -7.42
N ALA A 129 9.85 -28.65 -8.11
CA ALA A 129 10.13 -30.00 -7.62
C ALA A 129 11.03 -29.96 -6.38
N ASP A 130 11.96 -29.00 -6.33
CA ASP A 130 12.77 -28.74 -5.14
C ASP A 130 11.89 -28.32 -3.95
N ALA A 131 10.94 -27.41 -4.17
CA ALA A 131 10.01 -26.96 -3.14
C ALA A 131 9.05 -28.06 -2.66
N ASP A 132 8.52 -28.87 -3.59
CA ASP A 132 7.67 -30.03 -3.26
C ASP A 132 8.46 -31.09 -2.47
N THR A 133 9.73 -31.29 -2.81
CA THR A 133 10.63 -32.22 -2.11
C THR A 133 10.98 -31.71 -0.71
N PHE A 134 11.22 -30.42 -0.59
CA PHE A 134 11.42 -29.77 0.70
C PHE A 134 10.18 -29.92 1.60
N LEU A 135 8.98 -29.68 1.07
CA LEU A 135 7.73 -29.91 1.81
C LEU A 135 7.56 -31.39 2.20
N ALA A 136 7.96 -32.34 1.35
CA ALA A 136 7.95 -33.77 1.71
C ALA A 136 8.93 -34.11 2.84
N ALA A 137 10.09 -33.46 2.88
CA ALA A 137 11.05 -33.62 3.97
C ALA A 137 10.51 -33.06 5.30
N MET A 138 9.87 -31.89 5.26
CA MET A 138 9.12 -31.32 6.38
C MET A 138 8.00 -32.27 6.86
N GLY A 139 7.32 -32.94 5.93
CA GLY A 139 6.31 -33.96 6.22
C GLY A 139 6.83 -35.14 7.03
N ARG A 140 8.10 -35.53 6.87
CA ARG A 140 8.74 -36.59 7.70
C ARG A 140 8.90 -36.18 9.16
N LEU A 141 8.95 -34.88 9.43
CA LEU A 141 8.97 -34.30 10.77
C LEU A 141 7.56 -34.03 11.31
N GLY A 142 6.53 -34.46 10.58
CA GLY A 142 5.14 -34.19 10.92
C GLY A 142 4.68 -32.79 10.53
N ILE A 143 5.44 -32.02 9.76
CA ILE A 143 5.06 -30.68 9.33
C ILE A 143 4.33 -30.74 7.99
N THR A 144 3.10 -30.25 7.92
CA THR A 144 2.32 -30.15 6.68
C THR A 144 2.17 -28.70 6.24
N GLY A 145 1.92 -28.50 4.94
CA GLY A 145 1.93 -27.18 4.34
C GLY A 145 1.58 -27.19 2.86
N GLU A 146 1.83 -26.06 2.20
CA GLU A 146 1.60 -25.88 0.78
C GLU A 146 2.77 -25.18 0.09
N VAL A 147 2.95 -25.47 -1.20
CA VAL A 147 3.92 -24.80 -2.07
C VAL A 147 3.21 -23.76 -2.92
N ALA A 148 3.70 -22.52 -2.88
CA ALA A 148 3.19 -21.43 -3.71
C ALA A 148 4.33 -20.76 -4.50
N PRO A 149 4.07 -20.24 -5.71
CA PRO A 149 5.04 -19.41 -6.41
C PRO A 149 5.41 -18.17 -5.60
N TYR A 150 6.68 -17.78 -5.64
CA TYR A 150 7.20 -16.57 -4.99
C TYR A 150 7.86 -15.66 -6.04
N PRO A 151 7.49 -14.37 -6.13
CA PRO A 151 7.97 -13.48 -7.18
C PRO A 151 9.35 -12.89 -6.86
N GLY A 152 10.34 -13.74 -6.61
CA GLY A 152 11.68 -13.30 -6.21
C GLY A 152 12.60 -12.95 -7.38
N ARG A 153 12.24 -13.22 -8.65
CA ARG A 153 13.11 -12.88 -9.81
C ARG A 153 12.57 -11.68 -10.59
N VAL A 154 13.50 -10.85 -11.10
CA VAL A 154 13.15 -9.70 -11.97
C VAL A 154 12.39 -10.14 -13.22
N GLY A 155 12.64 -11.37 -13.69
CA GLY A 155 11.92 -11.96 -14.82
C GLY A 155 10.42 -12.15 -14.55
N ASP A 156 10.03 -12.33 -13.29
CA ASP A 156 8.64 -12.58 -12.89
C ASP A 156 7.78 -11.32 -13.07
N LEU A 157 8.38 -10.13 -13.02
CA LEU A 157 7.71 -8.87 -13.36
C LEU A 157 7.19 -8.83 -14.81
N ALA A 158 7.74 -9.66 -15.70
CA ALA A 158 7.30 -9.75 -17.09
C ALA A 158 6.20 -10.80 -17.31
N THR A 159 6.08 -11.78 -16.41
CA THR A 159 5.12 -12.89 -16.51
C THR A 159 3.90 -12.67 -15.61
N ASP A 160 4.05 -11.95 -14.50
CA ASP A 160 2.97 -11.57 -13.62
C ASP A 160 2.33 -10.23 -14.04
N GLY A 161 1.30 -10.35 -14.88
CA GLY A 161 0.49 -9.21 -15.29
C GLY A 161 -0.20 -8.49 -14.12
N ALA A 162 -0.44 -9.15 -12.98
CA ALA A 162 -1.07 -8.53 -11.81
C ALA A 162 -0.08 -7.64 -11.04
N ALA A 163 1.19 -8.05 -10.91
CA ALA A 163 2.25 -7.21 -10.36
C ALA A 163 2.46 -5.92 -11.19
N PHE A 164 2.41 -6.03 -12.52
CA PHE A 164 2.51 -4.88 -13.42
C PHE A 164 1.25 -4.00 -13.43
N LEU A 165 0.07 -4.60 -13.24
CA LEU A 165 -1.24 -3.92 -13.24
C LEU A 165 -1.77 -3.62 -11.83
N GLY A 166 -0.93 -3.65 -10.81
CA GLY A 166 -1.31 -3.29 -9.45
C GLY A 166 -2.08 -1.96 -9.39
N PRO A 167 -3.01 -1.78 -8.44
CA PRO A 167 -3.98 -0.68 -8.47
C PRO A 167 -3.36 0.72 -8.53
N VAL A 168 -2.13 0.90 -8.05
CA VAL A 168 -1.41 2.18 -8.11
C VAL A 168 -0.46 2.25 -9.32
N THR A 169 0.44 1.27 -9.47
CA THR A 169 1.46 1.21 -10.54
C THR A 169 0.83 1.05 -11.92
N GLY A 170 -0.11 0.12 -12.06
CA GLY A 170 -0.85 -0.16 -13.28
C GLY A 170 -1.68 1.02 -13.74
N THR A 171 -2.39 1.70 -12.83
CA THR A 171 -3.17 2.89 -13.16
C THR A 171 -2.27 4.04 -13.61
N ALA A 172 -1.13 4.28 -12.94
CA ALA A 172 -0.18 5.30 -13.36
C ALA A 172 0.46 5.01 -14.72
N ALA A 173 0.81 3.75 -14.99
CA ALA A 173 1.31 3.31 -16.30
C ALA A 173 0.26 3.49 -17.41
N ALA A 174 -0.98 3.07 -17.17
CA ALA A 174 -2.08 3.20 -18.12
C ALA A 174 -2.38 4.65 -18.48
N VAL A 175 -2.45 5.55 -17.49
CA VAL A 175 -2.69 6.98 -17.73
C VAL A 175 -1.49 7.63 -18.44
N SER A 176 -0.26 7.25 -18.09
CA SER A 176 0.95 7.71 -18.78
C SER A 176 0.96 7.32 -20.26
N LEU A 177 0.62 6.06 -20.56
CA LEU A 177 0.49 5.55 -21.92
C LEU A 177 -0.63 6.26 -22.67
N LEU A 178 -1.81 6.43 -22.07
CA LEU A 178 -2.92 7.14 -22.67
C LEU A 178 -2.56 8.60 -22.98
N ALA A 179 -1.86 9.28 -22.07
CA ALA A 179 -1.38 10.63 -22.29
C ALA A 179 -0.40 10.71 -23.46
N LEU A 180 0.55 9.77 -23.54
CA LEU A 180 1.46 9.65 -24.68
C LEU A 180 0.71 9.44 -26.00
N VAL A 181 -0.25 8.51 -26.03
CA VAL A 181 -1.07 8.21 -27.21
C VAL A 181 -1.77 9.47 -27.70
N VAL A 182 -2.44 10.18 -26.80
CA VAL A 182 -3.21 11.38 -27.15
C VAL A 182 -2.31 12.56 -27.53
N MET A 183 -1.17 12.74 -26.87
CA MET A 183 -0.19 13.78 -27.24
C MET A 183 0.42 13.52 -28.62
N ILE A 184 0.80 12.28 -28.91
CA ILE A 184 1.38 11.90 -30.21
C ILE A 184 0.33 12.00 -31.30
N GLY A 185 -0.85 11.41 -31.09
CA GLY A 185 -1.97 11.49 -32.02
C GLY A 185 -2.36 12.94 -32.29
N GLY A 186 -2.47 13.76 -31.26
CA GLY A 186 -2.73 15.19 -31.36
C GLY A 186 -1.62 15.96 -32.09
N GLY A 187 -0.35 15.66 -31.79
CA GLY A 187 0.80 16.25 -32.48
C GLY A 187 0.83 15.97 -33.98
N VAL A 188 0.58 14.72 -34.37
CA VAL A 188 0.51 14.28 -35.77
C VAL A 188 -0.69 14.88 -36.49
N VAL A 189 -1.83 14.96 -35.82
CA VAL A 189 -3.01 15.67 -36.32
C VAL A 189 -2.68 17.14 -36.59
N MET A 190 -1.97 17.80 -35.68
CA MET A 190 -1.60 19.22 -35.84
C MET A 190 -0.55 19.43 -36.94
N SER A 191 0.22 18.40 -37.31
CA SER A 191 1.12 18.44 -38.47
C SER A 191 0.46 18.02 -39.78
N ALA A 192 -0.86 17.74 -39.82
CA ALA A 192 -1.61 17.37 -41.02
C ALA A 192 -1.40 18.34 -42.21
N GLN A 193 -1.27 19.64 -41.94
CA GLN A 193 -0.97 20.64 -42.96
C GLN A 193 0.40 20.40 -43.61
N SER A 194 1.43 20.09 -42.81
CA SER A 194 2.76 19.79 -43.32
C SER A 194 2.78 18.51 -44.17
N TYR A 195 2.02 17.48 -43.78
CA TYR A 195 1.83 16.28 -44.60
C TYR A 195 1.09 16.59 -45.90
N GLY A 196 0.07 17.47 -45.86
CA GLY A 196 -0.61 17.97 -47.05
C GLY A 196 0.33 18.68 -48.03
N VAL A 197 1.20 19.56 -47.54
CA VAL A 197 2.21 20.26 -48.35
C VAL A 197 3.25 19.29 -48.93
N GLN A 198 3.73 18.33 -48.14
CA GLN A 198 4.68 17.31 -48.62
C GLN A 198 4.06 16.43 -49.70
N ARG A 199 2.78 16.06 -49.56
CA ARG A 199 2.02 15.32 -50.58
C ARG A 199 1.83 16.12 -51.86
N LEU A 200 1.56 17.43 -51.77
CA LEU A 200 1.52 18.32 -52.93
C LEU A 200 2.87 18.35 -53.67
N GLN A 201 3.98 18.25 -52.94
CA GLN A 201 5.33 18.16 -53.50
C GLN A 201 5.70 16.74 -53.99
N GLY A 202 4.75 15.80 -54.03
CA GLY A 202 4.96 14.44 -54.54
C GLY A 202 5.69 13.50 -53.57
N ARG A 203 5.85 13.86 -52.29
CA ARG A 203 6.51 12.97 -51.31
C ARG A 203 5.61 11.81 -50.91
N SER A 204 6.17 10.60 -50.88
CA SER A 204 5.48 9.40 -50.43
C SER A 204 5.42 9.30 -48.89
N PHE A 205 4.48 8.51 -48.38
CA PHE A 205 4.30 8.26 -46.94
C PHE A 205 5.60 7.79 -46.26
N GLY A 206 6.33 6.86 -46.87
CA GLY A 206 7.59 6.34 -46.31
C GLY A 206 8.69 7.39 -46.18
N VAL A 207 8.76 8.37 -47.09
CA VAL A 207 9.75 9.46 -47.01
C VAL A 207 9.41 10.43 -45.88
N ALA A 208 8.13 10.74 -45.70
CA ALA A 208 7.65 11.56 -44.57
C ALA A 208 7.92 10.85 -43.23
N LEU A 209 7.55 9.57 -43.14
CA LEU A 209 7.74 8.78 -41.93
C LEU A 209 9.23 8.61 -41.57
N ARG A 210 10.10 8.34 -42.55
CA ARG A 210 11.55 8.22 -42.29
C ARG A 210 12.14 9.53 -41.79
N ARG A 211 11.67 10.67 -42.30
CA ARG A 211 12.10 11.98 -41.81
C ARG A 211 11.67 12.17 -40.35
N ASP A 212 10.40 11.93 -40.05
CA ASP A 212 9.87 12.11 -38.69
C ASP A 212 10.57 11.18 -37.70
N LEU A 213 10.81 9.93 -38.09
CA LEU A 213 11.54 8.95 -37.28
C LEU A 213 13.01 9.34 -37.07
N ALA A 214 13.68 9.89 -38.09
CA ALA A 214 15.07 10.35 -37.98
C ALA A 214 15.20 11.61 -37.10
N GLU A 215 14.22 12.51 -37.14
CA GLU A 215 14.18 13.68 -36.28
C GLU A 215 13.87 13.28 -34.83
N ALA A 216 12.90 12.38 -34.65
CA ALA A 216 12.56 11.81 -33.36
C ALA A 216 13.71 10.99 -32.75
N SER A 217 14.44 10.18 -33.53
CA SER A 217 15.52 9.34 -33.02
C SER A 217 16.71 10.15 -32.50
N ARG A 218 17.04 11.29 -33.13
CA ARG A 218 18.08 12.20 -32.61
C ARG A 218 17.69 12.78 -31.26
N LEU A 219 16.45 13.26 -31.13
CA LEU A 219 15.94 13.78 -29.86
C LEU A 219 15.83 12.68 -28.81
N LEU A 220 15.44 11.47 -29.22
CA LEU A 220 15.38 10.30 -28.35
C LEU A 220 16.76 9.92 -27.83
N ALA A 221 17.76 9.82 -28.71
CA ALA A 221 19.14 9.49 -28.35
C ALA A 221 19.75 10.55 -27.43
N LEU A 222 19.53 11.85 -27.71
CA LEU A 222 19.94 12.92 -26.82
C LEU A 222 19.28 12.81 -25.45
N THR A 223 17.96 12.60 -25.41
CA THR A 223 17.24 12.44 -24.14
C THR A 223 17.74 11.22 -23.38
N ALA A 224 17.89 10.08 -24.05
CA ALA A 224 18.37 8.84 -23.45
C ALA A 224 19.78 8.99 -22.91
N GLY A 225 20.69 9.65 -23.64
CA GLY A 225 22.04 9.95 -23.18
C GLY A 225 22.04 10.85 -21.94
N VAL A 226 21.23 11.91 -21.93
CA VAL A 226 21.09 12.80 -20.75
C VAL A 226 20.52 12.06 -19.55
N VAL A 227 19.45 11.27 -19.75
CA VAL A 227 18.83 10.48 -18.67
C VAL A 227 19.76 9.40 -18.16
N ALA A 228 20.53 8.73 -19.03
CA ALA A 228 21.51 7.73 -18.63
C ALA A 228 22.68 8.36 -17.86
N LEU A 229 23.19 9.52 -18.28
CA LEU A 229 24.26 10.24 -17.58
C LEU A 229 23.81 10.74 -16.21
N LEU A 230 22.65 11.41 -16.15
CA LEU A 230 22.09 11.91 -14.89
C LEU A 230 21.67 10.76 -13.98
N GLY A 231 20.96 9.76 -14.51
CA GLY A 231 20.50 8.59 -13.78
C GLY A 231 21.67 7.74 -13.26
N GLY A 232 22.68 7.48 -14.08
CA GLY A 232 23.89 6.77 -13.67
C GLY A 232 24.69 7.54 -12.63
N GLY A 233 24.79 8.87 -12.76
CA GLY A 233 25.42 9.73 -11.77
C GLY A 233 24.69 9.69 -10.42
N VAL A 234 23.37 9.89 -10.42
CA VAL A 234 22.53 9.80 -9.22
C VAL A 234 22.64 8.42 -8.60
N LEU A 235 22.56 7.35 -9.39
CA LEU A 235 22.66 5.97 -8.93
C LEU A 235 24.01 5.69 -8.27
N TRP A 236 25.11 6.17 -8.87
CA TRP A 236 26.44 6.03 -8.29
C TRP A 236 26.56 6.69 -6.91
N PHE A 237 26.03 7.91 -6.76
CA PHE A 237 26.05 8.59 -5.46
C PHE A 237 25.06 8.00 -4.46
N TYR A 238 23.95 7.44 -4.93
CA TYR A 238 22.89 6.87 -4.11
C TYR A 238 23.28 5.51 -3.54
N ASN A 239 23.68 4.55 -4.39
CA ASN A 239 23.92 3.16 -3.98
C ASN A 239 25.20 2.54 -4.59
N ARG A 240 26.11 3.36 -5.12
CA ARG A 240 27.35 2.90 -5.79
C ARG A 240 27.12 1.97 -6.98
N GLY A 241 25.94 2.04 -7.61
CA GLY A 241 25.57 1.17 -8.72
C GLY A 241 25.12 -0.23 -8.30
N ALA A 242 24.70 -0.42 -7.03
CA ALA A 242 24.09 -1.67 -6.59
C ALA A 242 22.90 -2.03 -7.50
N ARG A 243 22.91 -3.29 -7.98
CA ARG A 243 21.91 -3.87 -8.91
C ARG A 243 21.63 -3.05 -10.18
N ALA A 244 22.58 -2.23 -10.63
CA ALA A 244 22.39 -1.39 -11.82
C ALA A 244 22.09 -2.19 -13.09
N GLY A 245 22.64 -3.39 -13.22
CA GLY A 245 22.38 -4.28 -14.36
C GLY A 245 20.93 -4.75 -14.42
N GLU A 246 20.36 -5.14 -13.29
CA GLU A 246 18.97 -5.58 -13.19
C GLU A 246 17.99 -4.42 -13.42
N LEU A 247 18.24 -3.26 -12.79
CA LEU A 247 17.47 -2.05 -13.06
C LEU A 247 17.50 -1.70 -14.57
N LEU A 248 18.66 -1.81 -15.21
CA LEU A 248 18.80 -1.51 -16.63
C LEU A 248 17.90 -2.43 -17.49
N VAL A 249 17.77 -3.71 -17.16
CA VAL A 249 16.87 -4.64 -17.85
C VAL A 249 15.42 -4.17 -17.74
N VAL A 250 14.96 -3.82 -16.53
CA VAL A 250 13.59 -3.33 -16.30
C VAL A 250 13.34 -2.01 -17.04
N VAL A 251 14.31 -1.09 -17.00
CA VAL A 251 14.24 0.18 -17.73
C VAL A 251 14.16 -0.05 -19.24
N LEU A 252 15.00 -0.93 -19.79
CA LEU A 252 14.97 -1.25 -21.22
C LEU A 252 13.65 -1.89 -21.62
N ALA A 253 13.11 -2.81 -20.82
CA ALA A 253 11.81 -3.43 -21.05
C ALA A 253 10.69 -2.38 -21.07
N ALA A 254 10.63 -1.50 -20.07
CA ALA A 254 9.65 -0.42 -20.01
C ALA A 254 9.77 0.55 -21.20
N VAL A 255 11.01 0.93 -21.57
CA VAL A 255 11.26 1.79 -22.73
C VAL A 255 10.82 1.13 -24.02
N VAL A 256 11.06 -0.16 -24.21
CA VAL A 256 10.61 -0.91 -25.41
C VAL A 256 9.08 -0.92 -25.50
N VAL A 257 8.37 -1.20 -24.41
CA VAL A 257 6.90 -1.17 -24.38
C VAL A 257 6.37 0.22 -24.74
N PHE A 258 6.90 1.26 -24.09
CA PHE A 258 6.49 2.64 -24.35
C PHE A 258 6.81 3.06 -25.79
N LEU A 259 8.00 2.74 -26.29
CA LEU A 259 8.39 3.04 -27.67
C LEU A 259 7.50 2.31 -28.68
N GLY A 260 7.12 1.06 -28.41
CA GLY A 260 6.17 0.30 -29.22
C GLY A 260 4.83 1.04 -29.35
N VAL A 261 4.24 1.47 -28.24
CA VAL A 261 2.98 2.24 -28.23
C VAL A 261 3.13 3.57 -28.97
N ILE A 262 4.26 4.28 -28.77
CA ILE A 262 4.57 5.54 -29.45
C ILE A 262 4.61 5.35 -30.96
N VAL A 263 5.33 4.33 -31.44
CA VAL A 263 5.48 4.03 -32.87
C VAL A 263 4.13 3.63 -33.47
N VAL A 264 3.40 2.71 -32.84
CA VAL A 264 2.06 2.28 -33.31
C VAL A 264 1.09 3.46 -33.40
N THR A 265 1.05 4.31 -32.36
CA THR A 265 0.20 5.49 -32.35
C THR A 265 0.57 6.47 -33.45
N HIS A 266 1.87 6.75 -33.60
CA HIS A 266 2.35 7.66 -34.63
C HIS A 266 2.02 7.15 -36.03
N LEU A 267 2.26 5.87 -36.31
CA LEU A 267 1.92 5.22 -37.57
C LEU A 267 0.42 5.30 -37.87
N GLY A 268 -0.42 4.98 -36.88
CA GLY A 268 -1.87 5.04 -37.00
C GLY A 268 -2.36 6.46 -37.29
N ALA A 269 -1.92 7.44 -36.49
CA ALA A 269 -2.28 8.84 -36.65
C ALA A 269 -1.79 9.42 -37.99
N ALA A 270 -0.56 9.09 -38.41
CA ALA A 270 0.00 9.55 -39.67
C ALA A 270 -0.74 8.90 -40.85
N GLY A 271 -1.04 7.61 -40.77
CA GLY A 271 -1.85 6.90 -41.77
C GLY A 271 -3.24 7.54 -41.95
N LEU A 272 -3.91 7.85 -40.83
CA LEU A 272 -5.18 8.59 -40.83
C LEU A 272 -5.04 9.98 -41.46
N ALA A 273 -4.00 10.74 -41.10
CA ALA A 273 -3.73 12.06 -41.67
C ALA A 273 -3.47 12.00 -43.19
N PHE A 274 -2.79 10.96 -43.67
CA PHE A 274 -2.54 10.74 -45.10
C PHE A 274 -3.79 10.34 -45.90
N ARG A 275 -4.83 9.81 -45.25
CA ARG A 275 -6.12 9.52 -45.89
C ARG A 275 -7.02 10.76 -46.03
N VAL A 276 -6.70 11.85 -45.34
CA VAL A 276 -7.45 13.11 -45.48
C VAL A 276 -7.27 13.68 -46.90
N PRO A 277 -8.34 14.19 -47.55
CA PRO A 277 -8.24 14.87 -48.84
C PRO A 277 -7.23 16.02 -48.80
N ILE A 278 -6.37 16.11 -49.82
CA ILE A 278 -5.22 17.04 -49.85
C ILE A 278 -5.66 18.48 -49.61
N LEU A 279 -6.78 18.91 -50.22
CA LEU A 279 -7.28 20.28 -50.08
C LEU A 279 -7.71 20.62 -48.64
N ALA A 280 -8.30 19.66 -47.93
CA ALA A 280 -8.73 19.83 -46.54
C ALA A 280 -7.53 19.79 -45.58
N ALA A 281 -6.54 18.93 -45.86
CA ALA A 281 -5.29 18.85 -45.10
C ALA A 281 -4.46 20.14 -45.23
N VAL A 282 -4.32 20.68 -46.45
CA VAL A 282 -3.58 21.91 -46.74
C VAL A 282 -4.24 23.14 -46.12
N LYS A 283 -5.58 23.15 -46.03
CA LYS A 283 -6.33 24.18 -45.31
C LYS A 283 -6.33 24.00 -43.79
N GLY A 284 -5.70 22.95 -43.25
CA GLY A 284 -5.66 22.67 -41.81
C GLY A 284 -7.05 22.41 -41.20
N GLN A 285 -8.04 22.02 -42.01
CA GLN A 285 -9.44 21.90 -41.57
C GLN A 285 -9.70 20.61 -40.76
N PHE A 286 -8.75 19.69 -40.70
CA PHE A 286 -8.93 18.41 -40.04
C PHE A 286 -8.53 18.44 -38.54
N SER A 287 -9.45 17.95 -37.71
CA SER A 287 -9.23 17.34 -36.38
C SER A 287 -8.67 18.13 -35.18
N ALA A 288 -8.44 19.44 -35.26
CA ALA A 288 -8.03 20.23 -34.07
C ALA A 288 -9.07 20.20 -32.92
N GLY A 289 -10.35 20.00 -33.24
CA GLY A 289 -11.43 19.81 -32.27
C GLY A 289 -11.32 18.51 -31.47
N TRP A 290 -11.15 17.38 -32.18
CA TRP A 290 -11.01 16.06 -31.59
C TRP A 290 -9.69 15.90 -30.83
N ALA A 291 -8.60 16.50 -31.32
CA ALA A 291 -7.33 16.53 -30.59
C ALA A 291 -7.46 17.29 -29.27
N LEU A 292 -8.15 18.45 -29.26
CA LEU A 292 -8.40 19.18 -28.02
C LEU A 292 -9.30 18.37 -27.08
N ALA A 293 -10.40 17.78 -27.57
CA ALA A 293 -11.30 16.96 -26.76
C ALA A 293 -10.58 15.75 -26.14
N GLY A 294 -9.74 15.05 -26.91
CA GLY A 294 -8.93 13.93 -26.43
C GLY A 294 -7.96 14.35 -25.33
N ILE A 295 -7.20 15.44 -25.53
CA ILE A 295 -6.24 15.91 -24.52
C ILE A 295 -6.98 16.41 -23.27
N LEU A 296 -8.15 17.06 -23.41
CA LEU A 296 -8.98 17.43 -22.27
C LEU A 296 -9.50 16.20 -21.52
N GLY A 297 -9.88 15.13 -22.22
CA GLY A 297 -10.26 13.86 -21.59
C GLY A 297 -9.11 13.24 -20.78
N VAL A 298 -7.91 13.18 -21.35
CA VAL A 298 -6.70 12.74 -20.62
C VAL A 298 -6.40 13.64 -19.44
N ARG A 299 -6.59 14.95 -19.59
CA ARG A 299 -6.38 15.92 -18.52
C ARG A 299 -7.33 15.67 -17.34
N VAL A 300 -8.61 15.41 -17.61
CA VAL A 300 -9.59 15.03 -16.58
C VAL A 300 -9.11 13.77 -15.85
N VAL A 301 -8.75 12.71 -16.58
CA VAL A 301 -8.26 11.46 -16.00
C VAL A 301 -6.98 11.67 -15.19
N GLY A 302 -6.03 12.45 -15.71
CA GLY A 302 -4.75 12.72 -15.05
C GLY A 302 -4.89 13.53 -13.76
N VAL A 303 -5.80 14.52 -13.71
CA VAL A 303 -6.09 15.28 -12.49
C VAL A 303 -6.76 14.39 -11.45
N LEU A 304 -7.73 13.57 -11.85
CA LEU A 304 -8.40 12.62 -10.94
C LEU A 304 -7.44 11.56 -10.40
N LEU A 305 -6.54 11.04 -11.25
CA LEU A 305 -5.48 10.12 -10.83
C LEU A 305 -4.55 10.78 -9.81
N ALA A 306 -4.05 11.99 -10.09
CA ALA A 306 -3.15 12.70 -9.19
C ALA A 306 -3.82 12.98 -7.83
N ALA A 307 -5.09 13.35 -7.82
CA ALA A 307 -5.86 13.51 -6.59
C ALA A 307 -6.00 12.17 -5.83
N GLY A 308 -6.36 11.09 -6.52
CA GLY A 308 -6.49 9.76 -5.93
C GLY A 308 -5.18 9.29 -5.28
N VAL A 309 -4.07 9.35 -6.01
CA VAL A 309 -2.74 8.96 -5.50
C VAL A 309 -2.30 9.88 -4.36
N ALA A 310 -2.61 11.17 -4.40
CA ALA A 310 -2.30 12.08 -3.29
C ALA A 310 -3.06 11.71 -2.02
N PHE A 311 -4.34 11.32 -2.15
CA PHE A 311 -5.13 10.86 -1.00
C PHE A 311 -4.59 9.55 -0.42
N THR A 312 -4.27 8.56 -1.26
CA THR A 312 -3.70 7.29 -0.77
C THR A 312 -2.36 7.51 -0.11
N THR A 313 -1.48 8.33 -0.71
CA THR A 313 -0.15 8.64 -0.16
C THR A 313 -0.24 9.23 1.24
N VAL A 314 -1.16 10.16 1.48
CA VAL A 314 -1.33 10.74 2.82
C VAL A 314 -1.96 9.73 3.79
N GLN A 315 -2.89 8.90 3.35
CA GLN A 315 -3.41 7.83 4.22
C GLN A 315 -2.29 6.89 4.66
N THR A 316 -1.41 6.49 3.75
CA THR A 316 -0.25 5.65 4.09
C THR A 316 0.75 6.40 4.98
N ALA A 317 0.99 7.70 4.74
CA ALA A 317 1.84 8.51 5.61
C ALA A 317 1.29 8.61 7.04
N MET A 318 -0.04 8.72 7.16
CA MET A 318 -0.73 8.72 8.44
C MET A 318 -0.62 7.36 9.14
N GLN A 319 -0.73 6.26 8.40
CA GLN A 319 -0.49 4.91 8.93
C GLN A 319 0.95 4.75 9.43
N VAL A 320 1.96 5.25 8.69
CA VAL A 320 3.36 5.22 9.17
C VAL A 320 3.49 5.94 10.52
N ALA A 321 2.88 7.12 10.67
CA ALA A 321 2.95 7.86 11.93
C ALA A 321 2.29 7.10 13.09
N ASP A 322 1.12 6.52 12.87
CA ASP A 322 0.41 5.71 13.87
C ASP A 322 1.22 4.46 14.27
N ARG A 323 1.74 3.73 13.29
CA ARG A 323 2.56 2.53 13.53
C ARG A 323 3.93 2.83 14.15
N SER A 324 4.50 4.01 13.89
CA SER A 324 5.72 4.43 14.60
C SER A 324 5.48 4.62 16.10
N ALA A 325 4.30 5.12 16.49
CA ALA A 325 3.92 5.26 17.90
C ALA A 325 3.60 3.90 18.54
N GLU A 326 3.08 2.95 17.76
CA GLU A 326 2.89 1.55 18.17
C GLU A 326 4.22 0.87 18.54
N GLN A 327 5.26 1.04 17.71
CA GLN A 327 6.59 0.48 17.95
C GLN A 327 7.17 0.91 19.30
N GLU A 328 6.97 2.18 19.67
CA GLU A 328 7.40 2.69 20.98
C GLU A 328 6.63 2.02 22.13
N ARG A 329 5.34 1.67 21.95
CA ARG A 329 4.54 0.98 22.97
C ARG A 329 4.94 -0.48 23.14
N TRP A 330 5.22 -1.19 22.05
CA TRP A 330 5.70 -2.58 22.11
C TRP A 330 7.04 -2.74 22.83
N ALA A 331 7.84 -1.67 22.95
CA ALA A 331 9.04 -1.69 23.77
C ALA A 331 8.76 -1.99 25.26
N THR A 332 7.54 -1.72 25.74
CA THR A 332 7.12 -2.00 27.13
C THR A 332 6.55 -3.40 27.37
N ALA A 333 6.23 -4.13 26.30
CA ALA A 333 5.68 -5.49 26.31
C ALA A 333 6.50 -6.39 25.36
N ALA A 334 7.81 -6.51 25.65
CA ALA A 334 8.79 -7.05 24.71
C ALA A 334 8.64 -8.56 24.43
N ASP A 335 8.11 -9.30 25.39
CA ASP A 335 8.00 -10.77 25.34
C ASP A 335 6.61 -11.24 24.90
N ALA A 336 5.67 -10.30 24.70
CA ALA A 336 4.28 -10.61 24.37
C ALA A 336 4.14 -11.36 23.04
N VAL A 337 3.16 -12.26 22.98
CA VAL A 337 2.92 -13.14 21.83
C VAL A 337 1.43 -13.24 21.48
N TYR A 338 1.17 -13.52 20.22
CA TYR A 338 -0.13 -13.99 19.74
C TYR A 338 -0.11 -15.50 19.50
N VAL A 339 -1.25 -16.14 19.70
CA VAL A 339 -1.48 -17.52 19.28
C VAL A 339 -2.26 -17.48 17.97
N ARG A 340 -1.65 -17.93 16.87
CA ARG A 340 -2.33 -18.01 15.57
C ARG A 340 -2.98 -19.38 15.42
N LEU A 341 -4.27 -19.39 15.11
CA LEU A 341 -5.03 -20.62 14.84
C LEU A 341 -5.13 -20.90 13.33
N SER A 342 -5.33 -22.16 12.98
CA SER A 342 -5.61 -22.63 11.63
C SER A 342 -7.01 -22.21 11.20
N GLY A 343 -7.09 -21.34 10.19
CA GLY A 343 -8.35 -20.90 9.58
C GLY A 343 -9.14 -22.02 8.87
N GLN A 344 -8.63 -23.25 8.79
CA GLN A 344 -9.31 -24.38 8.14
C GLN A 344 -10.07 -25.31 9.10
N MET A 345 -10.01 -25.13 10.43
CA MET A 345 -10.63 -26.09 11.38
C MET A 345 -11.70 -25.51 12.32
N GLY A 346 -11.89 -24.18 12.38
CA GLY A 346 -12.84 -23.52 13.28
C GLY A 346 -14.31 -23.62 12.85
N GLY A 347 -14.82 -24.82 12.61
CA GLY A 347 -16.24 -25.03 12.30
C GLY A 347 -16.72 -26.48 12.24
N ASP A 348 -15.81 -27.46 12.18
CA ASP A 348 -16.17 -28.88 12.02
C ASP A 348 -16.13 -29.69 13.34
N ASP A 349 -15.52 -29.16 14.42
CA ASP A 349 -15.43 -29.80 15.74
C ASP A 349 -15.82 -28.84 16.89
N PRO A 350 -17.09 -28.86 17.36
CA PRO A 350 -17.56 -28.01 18.45
C PRO A 350 -16.86 -28.23 19.79
N GLU A 351 -16.32 -29.43 20.05
CA GLU A 351 -15.59 -29.69 21.28
C GLU A 351 -14.24 -28.98 21.26
N LEU A 352 -13.56 -28.99 20.11
CA LEU A 352 -12.32 -28.26 19.92
C LEU A 352 -12.53 -26.74 19.99
N GLU A 353 -13.65 -26.24 19.45
CA GLU A 353 -14.07 -24.82 19.60
C GLU A 353 -14.22 -24.41 21.06
N SER A 354 -14.89 -25.25 21.85
CA SER A 354 -15.02 -25.02 23.28
C SER A 354 -13.66 -25.03 23.98
N ARG A 355 -12.71 -25.90 23.57
CA ARG A 355 -11.39 -25.99 24.22
C ARG A 355 -10.54 -24.74 24.00
N TYR A 356 -10.45 -24.21 22.77
CA TYR A 356 -9.65 -23.01 22.53
C TYR A 356 -10.35 -21.73 23.03
N GLY A 357 -11.68 -21.71 23.10
CA GLY A 357 -12.42 -20.65 23.79
C GLY A 357 -12.11 -20.64 25.29
N ALA A 358 -12.17 -21.79 25.95
CA ALA A 358 -11.83 -21.92 27.37
C ALA A 358 -10.36 -21.60 27.66
N MET A 359 -9.45 -21.99 26.78
CA MET A 359 -8.04 -21.61 26.87
C MET A 359 -7.87 -20.09 26.92
N ALA A 360 -8.56 -19.38 26.02
CA ALA A 360 -8.54 -17.93 25.93
C ALA A 360 -9.13 -17.25 27.17
N HIS A 361 -10.28 -17.75 27.63
CA HIS A 361 -10.96 -17.25 28.81
C HIS A 361 -10.08 -17.41 30.07
N ASP A 362 -9.58 -18.61 30.36
CA ASP A 362 -8.71 -18.88 31.51
C ASP A 362 -7.36 -18.16 31.45
N ALA A 363 -6.84 -17.84 30.26
CA ALA A 363 -5.61 -17.06 30.13
C ALA A 363 -5.82 -15.60 30.57
N VAL A 364 -6.96 -15.02 30.23
CA VAL A 364 -7.33 -13.66 30.63
C VAL A 364 -7.69 -13.61 32.11
N ASP A 365 -8.50 -14.57 32.59
CA ASP A 365 -8.93 -14.65 34.00
C ASP A 365 -7.79 -14.88 35.00
N ARG A 366 -6.69 -15.49 34.57
CA ARG A 366 -5.49 -15.71 35.40
C ARG A 366 -4.43 -14.61 35.24
N ASP A 367 -4.75 -13.51 34.56
CA ASP A 367 -3.84 -12.39 34.26
C ASP A 367 -2.61 -12.76 33.41
N ASP A 368 -2.59 -13.94 32.77
CA ASP A 368 -1.49 -14.38 31.89
C ASP A 368 -1.63 -13.83 30.45
N ALA A 369 -2.79 -13.25 30.13
CA ALA A 369 -3.10 -12.61 28.85
C ALA A 369 -3.98 -11.37 29.06
N VAL A 370 -4.02 -10.47 28.07
CA VAL A 370 -4.94 -9.32 28.05
C VAL A 370 -5.87 -9.44 26.86
N LEU A 371 -7.16 -9.20 27.10
CA LEU A 371 -8.14 -9.00 26.04
C LEU A 371 -8.16 -7.52 25.65
N VAL A 372 -8.04 -7.24 24.35
CA VAL A 372 -8.24 -5.91 23.77
C VAL A 372 -8.93 -6.04 22.42
N ASP A 373 -10.14 -5.50 22.30
CA ASP A 373 -10.91 -5.55 21.06
C ASP A 373 -11.54 -4.19 20.70
N ASP A 374 -11.36 -3.75 19.45
CA ASP A 374 -11.97 -2.53 18.91
C ASP A 374 -13.35 -2.82 18.30
N VAL A 375 -14.36 -2.75 19.17
CA VAL A 375 -15.77 -3.00 18.83
C VAL A 375 -16.45 -1.80 18.18
N THR A 376 -15.72 -0.73 17.85
CA THR A 376 -16.29 0.51 17.29
C THR A 376 -17.05 0.24 15.98
N ALA A 377 -16.49 -0.61 15.11
CA ALA A 377 -17.08 -0.93 13.82
C ALA A 377 -18.37 -1.76 13.96
N ASP A 378 -18.38 -2.73 14.87
CA ASP A 378 -19.52 -3.58 15.18
C ASP A 378 -20.70 -2.74 15.68
N LEU A 379 -20.43 -1.83 16.62
CA LEU A 379 -21.43 -0.92 17.16
C LEU A 379 -21.96 0.07 16.12
N SER A 380 -21.12 0.47 15.17
CA SER A 380 -21.51 1.37 14.09
C SER A 380 -22.36 0.69 13.02
N THR A 381 -22.41 -0.65 13.00
CA THR A 381 -23.16 -1.45 12.01
C THR A 381 -24.36 -2.21 12.60
N ALA A 382 -24.47 -2.27 13.93
CA ALA A 382 -25.60 -2.85 14.65
C ALA A 382 -26.91 -2.10 14.34
N GLY A 383 -27.93 -2.85 13.95
CA GLY A 383 -29.30 -2.37 13.79
C GLY A 383 -30.21 -3.02 14.82
N ASP A 384 -31.27 -2.31 15.23
CA ASP A 384 -32.29 -2.77 16.20
C ASP A 384 -32.90 -4.12 15.75
N PRO A 385 -32.60 -5.26 16.43
CA PRO A 385 -32.99 -6.60 15.97
C PRO A 385 -34.51 -6.83 15.87
N GLY A 386 -35.32 -5.96 16.49
CA GLY A 386 -36.77 -6.11 16.57
C GLY A 386 -37.59 -5.43 15.45
N ARG A 387 -36.96 -4.63 14.59
CA ARG A 387 -37.66 -3.90 13.52
C ARG A 387 -36.87 -4.07 12.26
N GLY A 388 -37.43 -4.71 11.22
CA GLY A 388 -36.81 -4.96 9.90
C GLY A 388 -36.45 -3.70 9.09
N SER A 389 -35.82 -2.73 9.75
CA SER A 389 -35.28 -1.50 9.21
C SER A 389 -33.92 -1.83 8.59
N PRO A 390 -33.57 -1.24 7.42
CA PRO A 390 -32.25 -1.44 6.82
C PRO A 390 -31.16 -1.02 7.82
N ARG A 391 -30.05 -1.78 7.90
CA ARG A 391 -28.86 -1.44 8.70
C ARG A 391 -28.48 0.02 8.42
N GLN A 392 -28.80 0.91 9.36
CA GLN A 392 -28.35 2.30 9.29
C GLN A 392 -26.99 2.34 9.95
N THR A 393 -25.95 2.73 9.20
CA THR A 393 -24.64 2.96 9.80
C THR A 393 -24.72 4.20 10.68
N ARG A 394 -24.74 4.00 12.00
CA ARG A 394 -24.69 5.10 12.97
C ARG A 394 -23.22 5.42 13.23
N SER A 395 -22.87 6.71 13.24
CA SER A 395 -21.51 7.13 13.59
C SER A 395 -21.46 7.40 15.08
N LEU A 396 -20.66 6.64 15.81
CA LEU A 396 -20.37 6.96 17.21
C LEU A 396 -19.42 8.16 17.31
N PRO A 397 -19.55 9.01 18.35
CA PRO A 397 -18.68 10.17 18.54
C PRO A 397 -17.27 9.80 18.99
N CYS A 398 -17.12 8.70 19.74
CA CYS A 398 -15.83 8.21 20.26
C CYS A 398 -15.70 6.70 19.98
N PRO A 399 -14.46 6.21 19.77
CA PRO A 399 -14.21 4.78 19.65
C PRO A 399 -14.48 4.05 20.97
N VAL A 400 -14.74 2.75 20.89
CA VAL A 400 -15.07 1.87 22.03
C VAL A 400 -14.13 0.67 22.01
N LEU A 401 -13.42 0.46 23.10
CA LEU A 401 -12.57 -0.71 23.34
C LEU A 401 -13.20 -1.60 24.40
N LEU A 402 -13.27 -2.89 24.12
CA LEU A 402 -13.54 -3.93 25.10
C LEU A 402 -12.19 -4.42 25.63
N VAL A 403 -11.99 -4.39 26.95
CA VAL A 403 -10.72 -4.76 27.57
C VAL A 403 -10.93 -5.60 28.82
N SER A 404 -9.96 -6.45 29.17
CA SER A 404 -9.91 -7.07 30.52
C SER A 404 -9.44 -6.05 31.57
N ASP A 405 -9.69 -6.32 32.85
CA ASP A 405 -9.18 -5.52 33.96
C ASP A 405 -7.65 -5.48 34.02
N THR A 406 -6.95 -6.58 33.67
CA THR A 406 -5.49 -6.64 33.50
C THR A 406 -4.95 -5.56 32.56
N TYR A 407 -5.77 -5.07 31.61
CA TYR A 407 -5.39 -3.94 30.75
C TYR A 407 -5.04 -2.69 31.55
N LEU A 408 -5.75 -2.41 32.64
CA LEU A 408 -5.54 -1.22 33.47
C LEU A 408 -4.22 -1.26 34.25
N ASP A 409 -3.66 -2.46 34.44
CA ASP A 409 -2.33 -2.67 35.04
C ASP A 409 -1.20 -2.50 34.03
N ARG A 410 -1.45 -2.84 32.76
CA ARG A 410 -0.47 -2.72 31.68
C ARG A 410 -0.46 -1.34 31.02
N GLN A 411 -1.63 -0.70 30.93
CA GLN A 411 -1.80 0.60 30.28
C GLN A 411 -2.19 1.69 31.29
N GLN A 412 -1.75 2.91 31.02
CA GLN A 412 -2.04 4.04 31.88
C GLN A 412 -3.38 4.68 31.50
N VAL A 413 -4.37 4.54 32.39
CA VAL A 413 -5.66 5.22 32.28
C VAL A 413 -5.79 6.19 33.45
N LEU A 414 -6.02 7.47 33.17
CA LEU A 414 -6.13 8.54 34.16
C LEU A 414 -7.58 8.95 34.36
N ASP A 415 -7.97 9.14 35.62
CA ASP A 415 -9.23 9.77 35.98
C ASP A 415 -9.18 11.29 35.80
N ARG A 416 -10.30 11.98 36.06
CA ARG A 416 -10.37 13.46 36.01
C ARG A 416 -9.42 14.18 36.97
N SER A 417 -8.98 13.51 38.05
CA SER A 417 -8.04 14.07 39.03
C SER A 417 -6.58 13.88 38.61
N GLY A 418 -6.33 13.12 37.55
CA GLY A 418 -5.00 12.73 37.10
C GLY A 418 -4.43 11.53 37.85
N ALA A 419 -5.23 10.84 38.66
CA ALA A 419 -4.84 9.60 39.31
C ALA A 419 -5.04 8.42 38.35
N ARG A 420 -4.17 7.40 38.45
CA ARG A 420 -4.30 6.17 37.65
C ARG A 420 -5.51 5.38 38.13
N VAL A 421 -6.35 4.97 37.19
CA VAL A 421 -7.39 3.95 37.39
C VAL A 421 -6.71 2.60 37.26
N SER A 422 -6.66 1.84 38.36
CA SER A 422 -6.05 0.50 38.41
C SER A 422 -6.93 -0.53 39.10
N ALA A 423 -8.13 -0.15 39.54
CA ALA A 423 -9.07 -1.06 40.19
C ALA A 423 -10.48 -0.69 39.73
N VAL A 424 -11.22 -1.71 39.31
CA VAL A 424 -12.63 -1.64 38.93
C VAL A 424 -13.45 -2.50 39.89
N ALA A 425 -14.77 -2.45 39.80
CA ALA A 425 -15.61 -3.30 40.64
C ALA A 425 -15.58 -4.75 40.17
N ASP A 426 -15.22 -5.68 41.05
CA ASP A 426 -15.11 -7.11 40.73
C ASP A 426 -16.47 -7.75 40.36
N ASP A 427 -17.58 -7.14 40.81
CA ASP A 427 -18.94 -7.64 40.59
C ASP A 427 -19.72 -6.91 39.48
N ALA A 428 -19.07 -6.01 38.73
CA ALA A 428 -19.72 -5.17 37.74
C ALA A 428 -18.83 -4.80 36.53
N VAL A 429 -19.43 -4.76 35.33
CA VAL A 429 -18.75 -4.24 34.14
C VAL A 429 -18.53 -2.74 34.31
N THR A 430 -17.28 -2.29 34.18
CA THR A 430 -16.95 -0.88 34.38
C THR A 430 -16.72 -0.18 33.05
N VAL A 431 -17.48 0.87 32.77
CA VAL A 431 -17.35 1.69 31.56
C VAL A 431 -16.63 2.99 31.90
N LEU A 432 -15.41 3.14 31.39
CA LEU A 432 -14.59 4.33 31.54
C LEU A 432 -14.75 5.21 30.29
N ALA A 433 -15.41 6.37 30.44
CA ALA A 433 -15.74 7.24 29.32
C ALA A 433 -15.10 8.63 29.45
N PRO A 434 -14.45 9.16 28.41
CA PRO A 434 -14.02 10.56 28.38
C PRO A 434 -15.22 11.54 28.33
N PRO A 435 -15.03 12.81 28.70
CA PRO A 435 -16.10 13.82 28.59
C PRO A 435 -16.59 13.96 27.15
N GLY A 436 -17.91 13.85 26.96
CA GLY A 436 -18.54 13.94 25.64
C GLY A 436 -18.78 12.60 24.94
N CYS A 437 -18.24 11.49 25.47
CA CYS A 437 -18.38 10.15 24.88
C CYS A 437 -19.56 9.33 25.47
N GLN A 438 -20.53 9.98 26.09
CA GLN A 438 -21.63 9.30 26.80
C GLN A 438 -22.55 8.46 25.90
N GLU A 439 -22.67 8.82 24.62
CA GLU A 439 -23.40 7.99 23.64
C GLU A 439 -22.63 6.68 23.36
N SER A 440 -21.34 6.78 23.02
CA SER A 440 -20.46 5.62 22.85
C SER A 440 -20.41 4.73 24.10
N ALA A 441 -20.39 5.33 25.29
CA ALA A 441 -20.40 4.60 26.57
C ALA A 441 -21.66 3.74 26.77
N ARG A 442 -22.83 4.26 26.41
CA ARG A 442 -24.09 3.50 26.49
C ARG A 442 -24.14 2.37 25.47
N GLU A 443 -23.67 2.63 24.25
CA GLU A 443 -23.66 1.62 23.19
C GLU A 443 -22.64 0.52 23.50
N GLY A 444 -21.46 0.86 24.03
CA GLY A 444 -20.47 -0.10 24.53
C GLY A 444 -20.99 -0.94 25.71
N ALA A 445 -21.68 -0.32 26.68
CA ALA A 445 -22.35 -1.05 27.75
C ALA A 445 -23.41 -2.03 27.21
N ALA A 446 -24.19 -1.59 26.23
CA ALA A 446 -25.21 -2.42 25.60
C ALA A 446 -24.60 -3.56 24.78
N TYR A 447 -23.43 -3.38 24.17
CA TYR A 447 -22.68 -4.42 23.46
C TYR A 447 -22.44 -5.64 24.34
N VAL A 448 -21.88 -5.40 25.52
CA VAL A 448 -21.52 -6.43 26.48
C VAL A 448 -22.79 -7.09 27.04
N ALA A 449 -23.85 -6.29 27.25
CA ALA A 449 -25.17 -6.79 27.65
C ALA A 449 -25.89 -7.60 26.55
N MET A 450 -25.50 -7.49 25.27
CA MET A 450 -26.02 -8.35 24.18
C MET A 450 -25.35 -9.72 24.16
N GLY A 451 -24.15 -9.85 24.75
CA GLY A 451 -23.46 -11.13 24.95
C GLY A 451 -24.04 -11.94 26.10
N GLY A 452 -24.37 -11.29 27.23
CA GLY A 452 -24.87 -11.95 28.45
C GLY A 452 -26.38 -11.77 28.72
N ASP A 453 -26.83 -12.07 29.96
CA ASP A 453 -28.18 -11.73 30.43
C ASP A 453 -28.19 -10.27 30.94
N PRO A 454 -28.87 -9.33 30.24
CA PRO A 454 -28.81 -7.90 30.51
C PRO A 454 -29.36 -7.49 31.87
N ASP A 455 -30.17 -8.33 32.52
CA ASP A 455 -30.70 -8.07 33.87
C ASP A 455 -29.77 -8.59 34.99
N SER A 456 -28.71 -9.32 34.65
CA SER A 456 -27.84 -10.02 35.61
C SER A 456 -26.52 -9.32 35.93
N THR A 457 -26.00 -8.48 35.01
CA THR A 457 -24.67 -7.87 35.15
C THR A 457 -24.79 -6.35 35.41
N PRO A 458 -24.50 -5.86 36.62
CA PRO A 458 -24.50 -4.43 36.88
C PRO A 458 -23.41 -3.72 36.07
N VAL A 459 -23.73 -2.53 35.54
CA VAL A 459 -22.79 -1.69 34.79
C VAL A 459 -22.51 -0.41 35.58
N VAL A 460 -21.24 -0.14 35.85
CA VAL A 460 -20.79 1.08 36.54
C VAL A 460 -20.09 1.98 35.53
N THR A 461 -20.56 3.21 35.36
CA THR A 461 -19.92 4.18 34.47
C THR A 461 -19.10 5.18 35.28
N GLN A 462 -17.82 5.32 34.94
CA GLN A 462 -16.91 6.31 35.51
C GLN A 462 -16.35 7.21 34.40
N GLU A 463 -16.15 8.48 34.71
CA GLU A 463 -15.57 9.42 33.77
C GLU A 463 -14.05 9.53 33.92
N VAL A 464 -13.33 9.46 32.80
CA VAL A 464 -11.85 9.57 32.72
C VAL A 464 -11.40 10.92 32.14
N ALA A 465 -10.11 11.22 32.26
CA ALA A 465 -9.54 12.42 31.64
C ALA A 465 -9.62 12.37 30.11
N ALA A 466 -9.73 13.55 29.47
CA ALA A 466 -9.67 13.69 28.02
C ALA A 466 -8.22 13.82 27.52
N GLY A 467 -8.03 13.60 26.22
CA GLY A 467 -6.75 13.64 25.52
C GLY A 467 -5.86 12.43 25.81
N GLN A 468 -6.41 11.25 26.09
CA GLN A 468 -5.62 10.04 26.37
C GLN A 468 -5.53 9.13 25.14
N ASP A 469 -4.37 8.50 24.92
CA ASP A 469 -4.16 7.49 23.87
C ASP A 469 -4.21 6.10 24.49
N GLN A 470 -5.11 5.26 23.99
CA GLN A 470 -5.28 3.88 24.41
C GLN A 470 -4.66 2.93 23.39
N PHE A 471 -3.83 2.01 23.87
CA PHE A 471 -3.12 1.05 23.02
C PHE A 471 -4.00 -0.16 22.74
N VAL A 472 -4.21 -0.49 21.47
CA VAL A 472 -5.12 -1.58 21.08
C VAL A 472 -4.44 -2.93 20.96
N TYR A 473 -3.12 -2.99 21.12
CA TYR A 473 -2.29 -4.17 20.88
C TYR A 473 -2.43 -4.78 19.47
N GLY A 474 -3.09 -4.12 18.51
CA GLY A 474 -3.24 -4.62 17.14
C GLY A 474 -4.01 -5.94 17.06
N THR A 475 -4.16 -6.46 15.84
CA THR A 475 -4.75 -7.78 15.58
C THR A 475 -3.90 -8.52 14.54
N LEU A 476 -4.04 -9.85 14.45
CA LEU A 476 -3.24 -10.66 13.52
C LEU A 476 -3.53 -10.37 12.05
N ASP A 477 -4.73 -9.86 11.74
CA ASP A 477 -5.22 -9.72 10.37
C ASP A 477 -5.56 -8.27 9.94
N ASP A 478 -5.52 -7.28 10.85
CA ASP A 478 -5.84 -5.88 10.52
C ASP A 478 -4.62 -4.95 10.45
N VAL A 479 -3.88 -5.06 9.35
CA VAL A 479 -2.80 -4.13 8.98
C VAL A 479 -3.34 -2.71 8.70
N ARG A 480 -4.66 -2.55 8.54
CA ARG A 480 -5.27 -1.25 8.29
C ARG A 480 -5.85 -0.61 9.53
N GLY A 481 -5.92 -1.31 10.67
CA GLY A 481 -6.41 -0.87 11.97
C GLY A 481 -5.60 0.26 12.59
N ALA A 482 -6.23 1.05 13.46
CA ALA A 482 -5.57 2.06 14.28
C ALA A 482 -4.74 1.35 15.35
N ALA A 483 -3.49 1.75 15.58
CA ALA A 483 -2.66 1.23 16.66
C ALA A 483 -2.95 1.90 18.01
N LEU A 484 -3.31 3.18 17.97
CA LEU A 484 -3.68 3.98 19.12
C LEU A 484 -5.05 4.63 18.90
N LEU A 485 -5.90 4.56 19.93
CA LEU A 485 -7.22 5.20 19.93
C LEU A 485 -7.22 6.39 20.87
N ARG A 486 -7.51 7.57 20.33
CA ARG A 486 -7.61 8.81 21.10
C ARG A 486 -9.00 8.92 21.74
N ASP A 487 -9.04 9.15 23.04
CA ASP A 487 -10.29 9.33 23.81
C ASP A 487 -11.28 8.16 23.60
N ALA A 488 -10.77 6.94 23.60
CA ALA A 488 -11.58 5.74 23.57
C ALA A 488 -12.37 5.57 24.88
N VAL A 489 -13.61 5.10 24.74
CA VAL A 489 -14.36 4.52 25.86
C VAL A 489 -13.81 3.13 26.12
N LEU A 490 -13.44 2.83 27.35
CA LEU A 490 -13.03 1.49 27.75
C LEU A 490 -14.20 0.79 28.44
N VAL A 491 -14.61 -0.36 27.93
CA VAL A 491 -15.54 -1.27 28.58
C VAL A 491 -14.69 -2.38 29.22
N VAL A 492 -14.53 -2.31 30.53
CA VAL A 492 -13.64 -3.16 31.30
C VAL A 492 -14.42 -4.36 31.83
N LEU A 493 -13.99 -5.56 31.43
CA LEU A 493 -14.47 -6.83 31.92
C LEU A 493 -13.66 -7.23 33.16
N PRO A 494 -14.30 -7.39 34.34
CA PRO A 494 -13.60 -7.90 35.51
C PRO A 494 -13.32 -9.40 35.37
N SER A 495 -12.17 -9.84 35.85
CA SER A 495 -11.76 -11.24 35.85
C SER A 495 -12.70 -12.11 36.71
N GLY A 496 -13.06 -13.29 36.21
CA GLY A 496 -13.93 -14.25 36.89
C GLY A 496 -15.42 -13.92 36.88
N LEU A 497 -15.84 -12.88 36.15
CA LEU A 497 -17.25 -12.58 35.90
C LEU A 497 -17.66 -13.11 34.51
N ASP A 498 -18.58 -14.08 34.48
CA ASP A 498 -19.14 -14.67 33.25
C ASP A 498 -20.04 -13.69 32.49
N VAL A 499 -19.45 -12.67 31.87
CA VAL A 499 -20.17 -11.64 31.09
C VAL A 499 -20.24 -12.00 29.61
N VAL A 500 -19.19 -12.62 29.09
CA VAL A 500 -19.04 -12.99 27.68
C VAL A 500 -19.27 -14.49 27.53
N PRO A 501 -20.20 -14.94 26.66
CA PRO A 501 -20.38 -16.37 26.45
C PRO A 501 -19.13 -17.04 25.89
N GLU A 502 -18.89 -18.27 26.34
CA GLU A 502 -17.72 -19.08 25.97
C GLU A 502 -17.34 -19.07 24.47
N PRO A 503 -18.29 -19.19 23.52
CA PRO A 503 -17.95 -19.20 22.09
C PRO A 503 -17.30 -17.91 21.57
N PHE A 504 -17.48 -16.76 22.25
CA PHE A 504 -16.89 -15.49 21.81
C PHE A 504 -15.39 -15.40 22.13
N TRP A 505 -14.94 -16.03 23.22
CA TRP A 505 -13.51 -16.09 23.57
C TRP A 505 -12.67 -16.73 22.48
N GLY A 506 -13.21 -17.75 21.82
CA GLY A 506 -12.57 -18.37 20.67
C GLY A 506 -12.44 -17.43 19.47
N GLY A 507 -13.43 -16.57 19.26
CA GLY A 507 -13.39 -15.50 18.26
C GLY A 507 -12.27 -14.50 18.55
N TYR A 508 -12.18 -14.00 19.79
CA TYR A 508 -11.12 -13.08 20.22
C TYR A 508 -9.72 -13.65 20.07
N LEU A 509 -9.54 -14.94 20.37
CA LEU A 509 -8.27 -15.62 20.15
C LEU A 509 -7.91 -15.69 18.67
N THR A 510 -8.88 -16.06 17.82
CA THR A 510 -8.67 -16.25 16.38
C THR A 510 -8.28 -14.95 15.66
N THR A 511 -8.88 -13.83 16.05
CA THR A 511 -8.56 -12.51 15.49
C THR A 511 -7.27 -11.92 16.04
N GLY A 512 -6.70 -12.49 17.11
CA GLY A 512 -5.51 -11.96 17.79
C GLY A 512 -5.81 -10.82 18.77
N ASN A 513 -7.04 -10.74 19.27
CA ASN A 513 -7.46 -9.77 20.30
C ASN A 513 -7.04 -10.20 21.72
N ILE A 514 -6.47 -11.40 21.87
CA ILE A 514 -5.90 -11.90 23.11
C ILE A 514 -4.39 -11.95 22.96
N VAL A 515 -3.71 -11.18 23.82
CA VAL A 515 -2.25 -11.05 23.81
C VAL A 515 -1.70 -11.68 25.09
N PHE A 516 -0.90 -12.74 24.93
CA PHE A 516 -0.23 -13.42 26.03
C PHE A 516 1.04 -12.67 26.42
N ASP A 517 1.41 -12.73 27.69
CA ASP A 517 2.58 -12.04 28.22
C ASP A 517 3.90 -12.59 27.70
N ASP A 518 3.96 -13.90 27.47
CA ASP A 518 5.15 -14.59 26.99
C ASP A 518 4.82 -15.92 26.27
N ALA A 519 5.77 -16.40 25.48
CA ALA A 519 5.63 -17.64 24.73
C ALA A 519 5.46 -18.89 25.62
N ALA A 520 6.12 -18.96 26.77
CA ALA A 520 6.05 -20.13 27.64
C ALA A 520 4.68 -20.25 28.31
N SER A 521 4.06 -19.12 28.66
CA SER A 521 2.68 -19.05 29.13
C SER A 521 1.71 -19.53 28.05
N ALA A 522 1.82 -19.00 26.82
CA ALA A 522 1.00 -19.45 25.70
C ALA A 522 1.15 -20.96 25.40
N GLU A 523 2.38 -21.48 25.38
CA GLU A 523 2.66 -22.91 25.20
C GLU A 523 2.03 -23.79 26.28
N ARG A 524 2.09 -23.36 27.54
CA ARG A 524 1.46 -24.08 28.65
C ARG A 524 -0.03 -24.21 28.44
N TYR A 525 -0.71 -23.12 28.07
CA TYR A 525 -2.14 -23.12 27.78
C TYR A 525 -2.49 -24.01 26.59
N VAL A 526 -1.72 -23.95 25.51
CA VAL A 526 -1.92 -24.80 24.32
C VAL A 526 -1.82 -26.29 24.68
N ALA A 527 -0.89 -26.66 25.56
CA ALA A 527 -0.73 -28.04 26.03
C ALA A 527 -1.81 -28.46 27.05
N GLU A 528 -2.17 -27.59 27.99
CA GLU A 528 -3.19 -27.84 29.01
C GLU A 528 -4.57 -28.11 28.41
N TYR A 529 -4.93 -27.37 27.35
CA TYR A 529 -6.23 -27.47 26.66
C TYR A 529 -6.23 -28.40 25.45
N ASP A 530 -5.12 -29.07 25.14
CA ASP A 530 -4.99 -29.99 24.01
C ASP A 530 -5.46 -29.38 22.66
N VAL A 531 -5.00 -28.15 22.38
CA VAL A 531 -5.33 -27.39 21.16
C VAL A 531 -4.14 -27.25 20.20
N GLY A 532 -3.01 -27.91 20.49
CA GLY A 532 -1.80 -27.83 19.68
C GLY A 532 -1.98 -28.17 18.20
N SER A 533 -2.94 -29.04 17.88
CA SER A 533 -3.26 -29.48 16.51
C SER A 533 -3.84 -28.40 15.60
N ILE A 534 -4.42 -27.33 16.17
CA ILE A 534 -4.99 -26.19 15.42
C ILE A 534 -4.17 -24.92 15.56
N VAL A 535 -3.18 -24.89 16.45
CA VAL A 535 -2.26 -23.76 16.52
C VAL A 535 -1.37 -23.83 15.28
N ASN A 536 -1.33 -22.74 14.51
CA ASN A 536 -0.42 -22.52 13.38
C ASN A 536 0.88 -21.84 13.82
N GLY A 537 0.93 -21.30 15.03
CA GLY A 537 2.16 -20.85 15.65
C GLY A 537 1.96 -19.86 16.77
N ILE A 538 3.03 -19.63 17.54
CA ILE A 538 3.10 -18.58 18.56
C ILE A 538 4.02 -17.48 18.05
N TRP A 539 3.45 -16.31 17.79
CA TRP A 539 4.11 -15.23 17.05
C TRP A 539 4.48 -14.10 18.01
N SER A 540 5.74 -13.65 17.98
CA SER A 540 6.13 -12.46 18.75
C SER A 540 5.35 -11.24 18.27
N ALA A 541 4.64 -10.59 19.19
CA ALA A 541 3.81 -9.45 18.85
C ALA A 541 4.65 -8.26 18.36
N ARG A 542 5.82 -8.05 18.98
CA ARG A 542 6.80 -7.05 18.54
C ARG A 542 7.33 -7.34 17.15
N GLN A 543 7.72 -8.58 16.83
CA GLN A 543 8.21 -8.92 15.49
C GLN A 543 7.12 -8.77 14.44
N HIS A 544 5.88 -9.13 14.77
CA HIS A 544 4.72 -8.94 13.90
C HIS A 544 4.45 -7.44 13.63
N SER A 545 4.41 -6.61 14.68
CA SER A 545 4.27 -5.15 14.54
C SER A 545 5.41 -4.54 13.72
N ALA A 546 6.64 -5.02 13.92
CA ALA A 546 7.82 -4.62 13.16
C ALA A 546 7.65 -4.88 11.66
N ALA A 547 7.20 -6.08 11.29
CA ALA A 547 6.91 -6.45 9.90
C ALA A 547 5.83 -5.53 9.30
N GLN A 548 4.73 -5.30 10.02
CA GLN A 548 3.66 -4.41 9.57
C GLN A 548 4.15 -2.96 9.38
N TYR A 549 4.98 -2.44 10.31
CA TYR A 549 5.55 -1.11 10.18
C TYR A 549 6.46 -0.99 8.96
N ALA A 550 7.32 -1.98 8.72
CA ALA A 550 8.18 -2.04 7.54
C ALA A 550 7.36 -2.05 6.23
N GLU A 551 6.28 -2.82 6.18
CA GLU A 551 5.37 -2.89 5.04
C GLU A 551 4.71 -1.53 4.74
N VAL A 552 4.18 -0.85 5.77
CA VAL A 552 3.52 0.45 5.60
C VAL A 552 4.52 1.53 5.16
N VAL A 553 5.77 1.50 5.66
CA VAL A 553 6.84 2.41 5.22
C VAL A 553 7.23 2.15 3.76
N SER A 554 7.38 0.89 3.35
CA SER A 554 7.61 0.52 1.95
C SER A 554 6.47 1.04 1.04
N ASN A 555 5.23 0.79 1.44
CA ASN A 555 4.04 1.27 0.74
C ASN A 555 4.01 2.80 0.62
N LEU A 556 4.47 3.54 1.64
CA LEU A 556 4.59 4.99 1.59
C LEU A 556 5.62 5.43 0.54
N ARG A 557 6.80 4.81 0.50
CA ARG A 557 7.85 5.10 -0.49
C ARG A 557 7.34 4.89 -1.92
N ILE A 558 6.67 3.76 -2.17
CA ILE A 558 6.05 3.44 -3.46
C ILE A 558 4.95 4.47 -3.82
N SER A 559 4.15 4.88 -2.84
CA SER A 559 3.08 5.89 -3.02
C SER A 559 3.65 7.27 -3.36
N LEU A 560 4.74 7.69 -2.72
CA LEU A 560 5.42 8.96 -3.01
C LEU A 560 5.98 9.00 -4.44
N LEU A 561 6.57 7.90 -4.92
CA LEU A 561 7.01 7.79 -6.31
C LEU A 561 5.84 7.83 -7.29
N SER A 562 4.75 7.12 -6.97
CA SER A 562 3.51 7.17 -7.75
C SER A 562 2.98 8.60 -7.85
N LEU A 563 3.01 9.34 -6.74
CA LEU A 563 2.58 10.73 -6.69
C LEU A 563 3.46 11.61 -7.57
N ALA A 564 4.77 11.41 -7.57
CA ALA A 564 5.69 12.12 -8.45
C ALA A 564 5.37 11.87 -9.93
N VAL A 565 5.12 10.61 -10.32
CA VAL A 565 4.71 10.26 -11.70
C VAL A 565 3.37 10.93 -12.05
N ALA A 566 2.38 10.86 -11.16
CA ALA A 566 1.07 11.47 -11.38
C ALA A 566 1.15 13.00 -11.52
N VAL A 567 1.98 13.66 -10.71
CA VAL A 567 2.24 15.11 -10.82
C VAL A 567 2.91 15.46 -12.15
N VAL A 568 3.90 14.67 -12.60
CA VAL A 568 4.53 14.85 -13.92
C VAL A 568 3.50 14.73 -15.04
N VAL A 569 2.67 13.68 -15.03
CA VAL A 569 1.60 13.48 -16.00
C VAL A 569 0.60 14.65 -15.98
N MET A 570 0.21 15.11 -14.80
CA MET A 570 -0.66 16.27 -14.63
C MET A 570 -0.04 17.53 -15.25
N ILE A 571 1.22 17.87 -14.96
CA ILE A 571 1.89 19.05 -15.53
C ILE A 571 2.00 18.94 -17.06
N VAL A 572 2.38 17.78 -17.56
CA VAL A 572 2.55 17.52 -18.99
C VAL A 572 1.23 17.66 -19.75
N THR A 573 0.14 17.15 -19.20
CA THR A 573 -1.19 17.30 -19.80
C THR A 573 -1.64 18.77 -19.77
N ALA A 574 -1.35 19.54 -18.72
CA ALA A 574 -1.62 20.98 -18.68
C ALA A 574 -0.90 21.74 -19.80
N VAL A 575 0.40 21.50 -19.97
CA VAL A 575 1.21 22.15 -21.02
C VAL A 575 0.69 21.75 -22.40
N SER A 576 0.32 20.48 -22.58
CA SER A 576 -0.23 19.96 -23.84
C SER A 576 -1.58 20.56 -24.21
N VAL A 577 -2.53 20.61 -23.26
CA VAL A 577 -3.82 21.30 -23.43
C VAL A 577 -3.58 22.75 -23.83
N SER A 578 -2.69 23.44 -23.12
CA SER A 578 -2.39 24.86 -23.36
C SER A 578 -1.82 25.10 -24.75
N ALA A 579 -0.83 24.32 -25.16
CA ALA A 579 -0.19 24.45 -26.47
C ALA A 579 -1.16 24.14 -27.62
N VAL A 580 -1.96 23.08 -27.49
CA VAL A 580 -2.95 22.71 -28.52
C VAL A 580 -4.09 23.73 -28.59
N HIS A 581 -4.58 24.21 -27.45
CA HIS A 581 -5.59 25.25 -27.39
C HIS A 581 -5.14 26.54 -28.06
N VAL A 582 -3.95 27.05 -27.69
CA VAL A 582 -3.40 28.29 -28.26
C VAL A 582 -3.12 28.13 -29.76
N ARG A 583 -2.60 26.98 -30.20
CA ARG A 583 -2.39 26.72 -31.64
C ARG A 583 -3.70 26.66 -32.42
N ARG A 584 -4.72 25.96 -31.90
CA ARG A 584 -6.04 25.85 -32.53
C ARG A 584 -6.70 27.21 -32.69
N SER A 585 -6.59 28.07 -31.68
CA SER A 585 -7.23 29.38 -31.64
C SER A 585 -6.24 30.53 -31.90
N ALA A 586 -5.12 30.27 -32.59
CA ALA A 586 -4.00 31.19 -32.71
C ALA A 586 -4.40 32.57 -33.25
N GLN A 587 -5.23 32.63 -34.31
CA GLN A 587 -5.71 33.90 -34.87
C GLN A 587 -6.56 34.69 -33.87
N LEU A 588 -7.48 34.00 -33.20
CA LEU A 588 -8.40 34.61 -32.23
C LEU A 588 -7.65 35.11 -30.98
N VAL A 589 -6.72 34.31 -30.46
CA VAL A 589 -5.86 34.68 -29.32
C VAL A 589 -5.00 35.89 -29.66
N TYR A 590 -4.39 35.90 -30.86
CA TYR A 590 -3.56 37.02 -31.32
C TYR A 590 -4.34 38.32 -31.50
N VAL A 591 -5.51 38.27 -32.15
CA VAL A 591 -6.38 39.45 -32.33
C VAL A 591 -6.82 40.01 -30.99
N ARG A 592 -7.25 39.15 -30.06
CA ARG A 592 -7.64 39.55 -28.69
C ARG A 592 -6.48 40.15 -27.90
N HIS A 593 -5.27 39.62 -28.07
CA HIS A 593 -4.08 40.16 -27.43
C HIS A 593 -3.77 41.60 -27.89
N ILE A 594 -3.75 41.85 -29.20
CA ILE A 594 -3.46 43.19 -29.76
C ILE A 594 -4.58 44.19 -29.41
N THR A 595 -5.83 43.73 -29.39
CA THR A 595 -6.98 44.58 -29.03
C THR A 595 -7.13 44.80 -27.53
N GLY A 596 -6.19 44.34 -26.69
CA GLY A 596 -6.14 44.62 -25.26
C GLY A 596 -7.17 43.85 -24.43
N TRP A 597 -7.76 42.77 -24.95
CA TRP A 597 -8.70 41.96 -24.19
C TRP A 597 -8.00 41.24 -23.03
N PRO A 598 -8.67 41.09 -21.88
CA PRO A 598 -8.09 40.38 -20.74
C PRO A 598 -7.89 38.90 -21.06
N ALA A 599 -6.79 38.32 -20.57
CA ALA A 599 -6.34 36.96 -20.91
C ALA A 599 -7.39 35.88 -20.59
N TRP A 600 -8.19 36.06 -19.53
CA TRP A 600 -9.22 35.09 -19.15
C TRP A 600 -10.29 34.91 -20.24
N TYR A 601 -10.60 35.96 -21.00
CA TYR A 601 -11.62 35.90 -22.05
C TYR A 601 -11.14 35.08 -23.26
N SER A 602 -9.83 35.13 -23.55
CA SER A 602 -9.19 34.35 -24.61
C SER A 602 -9.14 32.85 -24.30
N HIS A 603 -9.09 32.48 -23.01
CA HIS A 603 -8.88 31.10 -22.57
C HIS A 603 -10.04 30.52 -21.74
N ARG A 604 -11.21 31.18 -21.75
CA ARG A 604 -12.35 30.86 -20.88
C ARG A 604 -12.75 29.39 -20.84
N LEU A 605 -12.69 28.69 -21.98
CA LEU A 605 -13.10 27.28 -22.05
C LEU A 605 -12.17 26.38 -21.23
N VAL A 606 -10.86 26.59 -21.35
CA VAL A 606 -9.86 25.82 -20.58
C VAL A 606 -9.95 26.20 -19.11
N LEU A 607 -10.07 27.50 -18.79
CA LEU A 607 -10.15 27.97 -17.41
C LEU A 607 -11.41 27.50 -16.68
N VAL A 608 -12.57 27.49 -17.35
CA VAL A 608 -13.82 26.98 -16.77
C VAL A 608 -13.73 25.48 -16.51
N LEU A 609 -13.15 24.70 -17.43
CA LEU A 609 -12.95 23.27 -17.21
C LEU A 609 -12.02 23.02 -16.02
N GLU A 610 -10.90 23.75 -15.92
CA GLU A 610 -9.98 23.59 -14.80
C GLU A 610 -10.59 24.01 -13.47
N LEU A 611 -11.40 25.08 -13.45
CA LEU A 611 -12.13 25.47 -12.25
C LEU A 611 -13.17 24.41 -11.85
N PHE A 612 -13.85 23.81 -12.83
CA PHE A 612 -14.77 22.70 -12.59
C PHE A 612 -14.03 21.47 -12.04
N LEU A 613 -12.87 21.11 -12.60
CA LEU A 613 -12.03 20.02 -12.09
C LEU A 613 -11.51 20.29 -10.69
N ALA A 614 -11.04 21.51 -10.41
CA ALA A 614 -10.65 21.95 -9.08
C ALA A 614 -11.81 21.80 -8.09
N ALA A 615 -13.01 22.28 -8.45
CA ALA A 615 -14.20 22.13 -7.62
C ALA A 615 -14.60 20.67 -7.41
N LEU A 616 -14.46 19.82 -8.45
CA LEU A 616 -14.74 18.39 -8.36
C LEU A 616 -13.76 17.68 -7.41
N VAL A 617 -12.46 17.97 -7.49
CA VAL A 617 -11.44 17.39 -6.60
C VAL A 617 -11.65 17.84 -5.16
N ILE A 618 -11.90 19.14 -4.94
CA ILE A 618 -12.20 19.70 -3.61
C ILE A 618 -13.49 19.09 -3.05
N GLY A 619 -14.54 19.01 -3.88
CA GLY A 619 -15.82 18.40 -3.51
C GLY A 619 -15.70 16.92 -3.19
N ALA A 620 -14.94 16.16 -3.99
CA ALA A 620 -14.63 14.76 -3.73
C ALA A 620 -13.86 14.59 -2.41
N GLY A 621 -12.86 15.43 -2.16
CA GLY A 621 -12.13 15.46 -0.88
C GLY A 621 -13.04 15.73 0.32
N ALA A 622 -14.06 16.59 0.17
CA ALA A 622 -15.03 16.88 1.21
C ALA A 622 -16.05 15.75 1.42
N VAL A 623 -16.58 15.15 0.34
CA VAL A 623 -17.65 14.13 0.41
C VAL A 623 -17.11 12.74 0.75
N LEU A 624 -16.08 12.27 0.03
CA LEU A 624 -15.43 10.98 0.34
C LEU A 624 -14.72 11.02 1.70
N GLY A 625 -14.34 12.22 2.14
CA GLY A 625 -13.84 12.49 3.48
C GLY A 625 -14.80 12.03 4.58
N GLN A 626 -16.12 12.15 4.39
CA GLN A 626 -17.10 11.73 5.42
C GLN A 626 -17.24 10.21 5.53
N GLN A 627 -16.95 9.45 4.48
CA GLN A 627 -17.03 7.99 4.50
C GLN A 627 -15.75 7.36 5.05
N GLY A 628 -14.57 7.90 4.70
CA GLY A 628 -13.29 7.44 5.26
C GLY A 628 -12.93 8.07 6.62
N ALA A 629 -13.65 9.11 7.06
CA ALA A 629 -13.51 9.69 8.40
C ALA A 629 -13.79 8.69 9.52
N ARG A 630 -14.46 7.56 9.27
CA ARG A 630 -14.79 6.59 10.33
C ARG A 630 -13.55 5.91 10.90
N PHE A 631 -12.66 5.44 10.02
CA PHE A 631 -11.34 4.93 10.40
C PHE A 631 -10.40 6.05 10.87
N GLN A 632 -10.43 7.21 10.18
CA GLN A 632 -9.52 8.30 10.48
C GLN A 632 -9.91 9.17 11.69
N ALA A 633 -11.15 9.09 12.18
CA ALA A 633 -11.60 9.77 13.40
C ALA A 633 -11.10 9.07 14.65
N ALA A 634 -11.01 7.74 14.62
CA ALA A 634 -10.47 6.89 15.68
C ALA A 634 -8.98 7.19 15.95
N VAL A 635 -8.19 7.41 14.88
CA VAL A 635 -6.76 7.70 14.97
C VAL A 635 -6.45 9.20 15.23
N PHE A 636 -7.28 10.15 14.76
CA PHE A 636 -6.87 11.56 14.66
C PHE A 636 -7.83 12.61 15.22
N ALA A 637 -8.68 12.28 16.20
CA ALA A 637 -9.53 13.26 16.88
C ALA A 637 -10.32 14.20 15.92
N GLY A 638 -10.76 13.66 14.77
CA GLY A 638 -11.55 14.40 13.77
C GLY A 638 -10.77 15.32 12.79
N GLN A 639 -9.43 15.41 12.82
CA GLN A 639 -8.68 16.32 11.94
C GLN A 639 -8.42 15.78 10.51
N ALA A 640 -8.70 14.50 10.25
CA ALA A 640 -8.42 13.88 8.95
C ALA A 640 -9.16 14.52 7.76
N ALA A 641 -10.36 15.07 8.00
CA ALA A 641 -11.10 15.82 7.00
C ALA A 641 -10.38 17.12 6.60
N GLN A 642 -9.68 17.76 7.53
CA GLN A 642 -8.92 19.00 7.27
C GLN A 642 -7.68 18.71 6.40
N TRP A 643 -6.96 17.62 6.69
CA TRP A 643 -5.81 17.19 5.88
C TRP A 643 -6.22 16.82 4.45
N ARG A 644 -7.30 16.03 4.30
CA ARG A 644 -7.85 15.68 2.98
C ARG A 644 -8.29 16.90 2.18
N LEU A 645 -8.99 17.84 2.82
CA LEU A 645 -9.36 19.10 2.18
C LEU A 645 -8.12 19.91 1.78
N GLY A 646 -7.12 20.00 2.66
CA GLY A 646 -5.84 20.67 2.39
C GLY A 646 -5.12 20.09 1.16
N ILE A 647 -5.08 18.76 1.03
CA ILE A 647 -4.50 18.06 -0.12
C ILE A 647 -5.30 18.32 -1.39
N ALA A 648 -6.63 18.20 -1.30
CA ALA A 648 -7.51 18.46 -2.45
C ALA A 648 -7.31 19.90 -2.97
N VAL A 649 -7.19 20.86 -2.06
CA VAL A 649 -6.86 22.25 -2.38
C VAL A 649 -5.47 22.37 -2.98
N ALA A 650 -4.44 21.71 -2.42
CA ALA A 650 -3.09 21.75 -2.95
C ALA A 650 -2.99 21.17 -4.37
N VAL A 651 -3.62 20.02 -4.63
CA VAL A 651 -3.69 19.39 -5.96
C VAL A 651 -4.46 20.29 -6.94
N ALA A 652 -5.60 20.86 -6.52
CA ALA A 652 -6.38 21.77 -7.33
C ALA A 652 -5.59 23.05 -7.69
N VAL A 653 -4.88 23.65 -6.73
CA VAL A 653 -4.02 24.82 -6.94
C VAL A 653 -2.90 24.47 -7.92
N LEU A 654 -2.21 23.34 -7.73
CA LEU A 654 -1.15 22.90 -8.63
C LEU A 654 -1.66 22.64 -10.06
N ALA A 655 -2.84 22.02 -10.19
CA ALA A 655 -3.51 21.77 -11.45
C ALA A 655 -3.83 23.10 -12.18
N VAL A 656 -4.43 24.07 -11.48
CA VAL A 656 -4.77 25.37 -12.06
C VAL A 656 -3.51 26.18 -12.41
N CYS A 657 -2.53 26.24 -11.51
CA CYS A 657 -1.26 26.95 -11.74
C CYS A 657 -0.50 26.40 -12.95
N SER A 658 -0.42 25.08 -13.11
CA SER A 658 0.26 24.46 -14.26
C SER A 658 -0.40 24.84 -15.60
N VAL A 659 -1.72 24.97 -15.66
CA VAL A 659 -2.44 25.43 -16.85
C VAL A 659 -2.24 26.92 -17.10
N LEU A 660 -2.30 27.75 -16.06
CA LEU A 660 -2.05 29.20 -16.20
C LEU A 660 -0.64 29.47 -16.75
N LEU A 661 0.36 28.78 -16.21
CA LEU A 661 1.74 28.86 -16.69
C LEU A 661 1.87 28.34 -18.13
N GLY A 662 1.23 27.21 -18.44
CA GLY A 662 1.20 26.64 -19.79
C GLY A 662 0.57 27.58 -20.82
N LEU A 663 -0.58 28.18 -20.50
CA LEU A 663 -1.26 29.15 -21.36
C LEU A 663 -0.43 30.41 -21.58
N ARG A 664 0.18 30.94 -20.50
CA ARG A 664 1.08 32.10 -20.59
C ARG A 664 2.26 31.82 -21.49
N TRP A 665 2.94 30.68 -21.30
CA TRP A 665 4.09 30.29 -22.10
C TRP A 665 3.72 30.07 -23.58
N ALA A 666 2.64 29.34 -23.85
CA ALA A 666 2.18 29.07 -25.22
C ALA A 666 1.78 30.37 -25.95
N THR A 667 1.13 31.30 -25.24
CA THR A 667 0.71 32.59 -25.79
C THR A 667 1.91 33.49 -26.07
N ALA A 668 2.86 33.60 -25.12
CA ALA A 668 4.08 34.37 -25.31
C ALA A 668 4.89 33.88 -26.52
N ARG A 669 5.00 32.54 -26.68
CA ARG A 669 5.67 31.93 -27.82
C ARG A 669 4.95 32.23 -29.15
N LEU A 670 3.61 32.15 -29.17
CA LEU A 670 2.82 32.51 -30.35
C LEU A 670 3.06 33.97 -30.76
N ILE A 671 3.04 34.90 -29.80
CA ILE A 671 3.26 36.32 -30.04
C ILE A 671 4.65 36.55 -30.61
N ALA A 672 5.70 36.02 -29.98
CA ALA A 672 7.08 36.17 -30.44
C ALA A 672 7.31 35.65 -31.86
N THR A 673 6.66 34.53 -32.23
CA THR A 673 6.78 34.01 -33.60
C THR A 673 6.07 34.85 -34.64
N ARG A 674 4.92 35.45 -34.31
CA ARG A 674 4.14 36.26 -35.27
C ARG A 674 4.61 37.71 -35.37
N SER A 675 5.18 38.27 -34.30
CA SER A 675 5.78 39.60 -34.34
C SER A 675 7.09 39.64 -35.12
N ALA A 676 7.71 38.48 -35.39
CA ALA A 676 8.90 38.37 -36.24
C ALA A 676 8.54 38.26 -37.75
N ASP A 677 7.30 37.89 -38.06
CA ASP A 677 6.79 37.76 -39.44
C ASP A 677 6.10 39.05 -39.93
N SER A 678 5.84 40.01 -39.04
CA SER A 678 5.26 41.34 -39.30
C SER A 678 6.33 42.42 -39.24
#